data_AF-A0AA36IUN1-F1
#
_entry.id   AF-A0AA36IUN1-F1
#
_cell.length_a   1.000
_cell.length_b   1.000
_cell.length_c   1.000
_cell.angle_alpha   90.00
_cell.angle_beta   90.00
_cell.angle_gamma   90.00
#
_symmetry.space_group_name_H-M   'P 1'
#
loop_
_entity.id
_entity.type
_entity.pdbx_description
1 polymer ?
#
loop_
_entity_poly.entity_id
_entity_poly.type
_entity_poly.pdbx_seq_one_letter_code
_entity_poly.pdbx_strand_id
1 'polypeptide(L)'
;MWHLAVFLLLAPAMGGECETNSSGLLMLQKKDSLEKGRLTSQEWINVCYFTNWARYRSGLINQGKDMFELGVVDGDLCTHFMYGFATVQFEDGGYVLKSNDPNADHPSGHEAQDGLCPEVCNDPNFVADWNDPNGERCEWPCSPSRTLRGYEAATLGMKRKNPGIKALISVGGWNFNDCNANAFGQGAATCEIFSEIAADEAKTRQFAANIISFCRKWSFDGFDLDWEYPVVAGHNKNGGSATPQDFTNYIRMLRLLKEEFLKESTSNPLLLTAAVGVGKSTAETAYDIPGMSQYLDLINLMTYDMHGAWEKRLGCNAPLYATEEDTALAEYPLSVSWAVDYWLQQGAPASKLTIGLPTYGRGWVVQAGTEVNDVANVACAGGTSTGEKGFRAYYEIQEMLSSDPAATNTHDPVRHCAYAVSGGEWIGYDDVETICAKLAFARSRNLAGSMVWALDLDDFSQGFPLISLMSSGGTTCGPTTSQASTGSTTPSSSSTTTTTPATSTAAPTTTAAPTSTAAPTTTAAPTTAAPTTAAPTTTAAPTTAAPTTTATTQTAATSTTAATSGTASCIHNTDCSISAWCGQSEVYDEWCARHSATSCPSPHCVLGTAATATTTAAPTTAAPTTAAPTTTAATTTTGGCVATAEAKAANFGASDARCREACAQVPAQTWPCGQGGPCAC
;
A
#
# COMPACT_ATOMS: atom_id res chain seq x y z
N MET A 1 -16.30 24.05 -61.69
CA MET A 1 -16.55 25.02 -62.78
C MET A 1 -15.64 26.21 -62.57
N TRP A 2 -14.81 26.52 -63.58
CA TRP A 2 -14.14 27.79 -63.89
C TRP A 2 -13.11 28.32 -62.88
N HIS A 3 -11.81 28.05 -63.07
CA HIS A 3 -10.83 28.64 -64.02
C HIS A 3 -10.20 29.94 -63.49
N LEU A 4 -8.92 30.00 -63.08
CA LEU A 4 -7.64 29.86 -63.81
C LEU A 4 -7.29 31.09 -64.67
N ALA A 5 -6.16 31.76 -64.37
CA ALA A 5 -5.20 32.28 -65.36
C ALA A 5 -3.82 32.51 -64.66
N VAL A 6 -2.67 31.89 -64.98
CA VAL A 6 -1.94 31.65 -66.26
C VAL A 6 -1.35 32.96 -66.79
N PHE A 7 -0.06 33.15 -67.14
CA PHE A 7 1.15 32.34 -67.30
C PHE A 7 2.34 33.33 -67.58
N LEU A 8 3.59 32.91 -67.33
CA LEU A 8 4.81 32.97 -68.18
C LEU A 8 5.19 34.30 -68.89
N LEU A 9 6.44 34.76 -69.10
CA LEU A 9 7.76 34.18 -69.42
C LEU A 9 8.64 35.44 -69.72
N LEU A 10 9.89 35.63 -69.30
CA LEU A 10 11.13 35.14 -69.91
C LEU A 10 12.33 35.86 -69.27
N ALA A 11 13.33 35.10 -68.82
CA ALA A 11 14.69 35.54 -68.50
C ALA A 11 15.54 35.66 -69.79
N PRO A 12 16.75 36.29 -69.80
CA PRO A 12 17.98 35.70 -69.23
C PRO A 12 18.94 36.78 -68.64
N ALA A 13 20.13 36.59 -68.05
CA ALA A 13 21.04 35.49 -67.78
C ALA A 13 22.12 35.97 -66.77
N MET A 14 22.56 35.05 -65.88
CA MET A 14 23.91 34.89 -65.29
C MET A 14 24.46 35.98 -64.34
N GLY A 15 24.97 35.69 -63.13
CA GLY A 15 25.22 34.43 -62.43
C GLY A 15 25.69 34.69 -60.98
N GLY A 16 25.39 33.75 -60.09
CA GLY A 16 25.74 33.77 -58.66
C GLY A 16 24.96 32.67 -57.94
N GLU A 17 25.52 31.47 -57.89
CA GLU A 17 24.96 30.30 -57.19
C GLU A 17 25.16 30.43 -55.67
N CYS A 18 24.13 30.11 -54.91
CA CYS A 18 24.19 29.87 -53.46
C CYS A 18 23.68 28.43 -53.26
N GLU A 19 24.56 27.55 -52.77
CA GLU A 19 24.28 26.13 -52.52
C GLU A 19 23.16 25.96 -51.47
N THR A 20 22.11 25.22 -51.82
CA THR A 20 21.08 24.80 -50.88
C THR A 20 21.55 23.55 -50.13
N ASN A 21 21.77 23.73 -48.84
CA ASN A 21 22.29 22.71 -47.93
C ASN A 21 21.24 21.61 -47.67
N SER A 22 21.35 20.50 -48.41
CA SER A 22 20.51 19.29 -48.30
C SER A 22 20.56 18.61 -46.91
N SER A 23 21.50 19.02 -46.06
CA SER A 23 21.66 18.52 -44.68
C SER A 23 20.54 18.97 -43.74
N GLY A 24 19.94 20.16 -43.95
CA GLY A 24 18.91 20.69 -43.06
C GLY A 24 17.56 19.97 -43.19
N LEU A 25 17.17 19.63 -44.41
CA LEU A 25 15.91 18.94 -44.69
C LEU A 25 15.97 17.46 -44.28
N LEU A 26 17.13 16.82 -44.44
CA LEU A 26 17.38 15.45 -43.99
C LEU A 26 17.38 15.34 -42.46
N MET A 27 17.88 16.36 -41.75
CA MET A 27 17.88 16.42 -40.28
C MET A 27 16.47 16.64 -39.70
N LEU A 28 15.64 17.45 -40.36
CA LEU A 28 14.24 17.65 -39.97
C LEU A 28 13.38 16.40 -40.22
N GLN A 29 13.58 15.71 -41.34
CA GLN A 29 12.91 14.43 -41.60
C GLN A 29 13.44 13.30 -40.70
N LYS A 30 14.74 13.28 -40.36
CA LYS A 30 15.28 12.36 -39.34
C LYS A 30 14.73 12.67 -37.96
N LYS A 31 14.60 13.94 -37.57
CA LYS A 31 13.98 14.35 -36.30
C LYS A 31 12.51 13.96 -36.25
N ASP A 32 11.76 14.18 -37.32
CA ASP A 32 10.34 13.79 -37.40
C ASP A 32 10.18 12.25 -37.44
N SER A 33 11.14 11.51 -38.02
CA SER A 33 11.18 10.03 -37.96
C SER A 33 11.70 9.46 -36.64
N LEU A 34 12.55 10.21 -35.92
CA LEU A 34 13.05 9.89 -34.58
C LEU A 34 12.03 10.27 -33.52
N GLU A 35 11.21 11.30 -33.74
CA GLU A 35 10.09 11.68 -32.88
C GLU A 35 8.89 10.76 -33.15
N LYS A 36 8.58 10.40 -34.42
CA LYS A 36 7.59 9.35 -34.72
C LYS A 36 8.06 7.94 -34.35
N GLY A 37 9.38 7.68 -34.34
CA GLY A 37 9.99 6.44 -33.86
C GLY A 37 10.30 6.42 -32.35
N ARG A 38 10.11 7.55 -31.65
CA ARG A 38 10.14 7.64 -30.18
C ARG A 38 8.74 7.74 -29.57
N LEU A 39 7.73 8.01 -30.42
CA LEU A 39 6.31 7.78 -30.14
C LEU A 39 5.88 6.31 -30.33
N THR A 40 6.83 5.41 -30.65
CA THR A 40 6.61 3.95 -30.62
C THR A 40 7.21 3.35 -29.35
N SER A 41 6.30 3.05 -28.41
CA SER A 41 6.43 2.36 -27.12
C SER A 41 7.46 2.89 -26.10
N GLN A 42 7.00 3.73 -25.17
CA GLN A 42 7.53 3.66 -23.80
C GLN A 42 7.40 2.21 -23.33
N GLU A 43 8.48 1.63 -22.79
CA GLU A 43 8.45 0.29 -22.22
C GLU A 43 7.43 0.27 -21.07
N TRP A 44 6.54 -0.72 -21.07
CA TRP A 44 5.45 -0.81 -20.11
C TRP A 44 6.01 -1.04 -18.70
N ILE A 45 5.69 -0.15 -17.76
CA ILE A 45 6.15 -0.26 -16.38
C ILE A 45 5.15 -1.11 -15.58
N ASN A 46 5.61 -2.21 -14.97
CA ASN A 46 4.81 -2.99 -14.04
C ASN A 46 5.37 -2.84 -12.62
N VAL A 47 4.71 -2.03 -11.81
CA VAL A 47 5.04 -1.77 -10.41
C VAL A 47 4.33 -2.80 -9.53
N CYS A 48 5.08 -3.57 -8.75
CA CYS A 48 4.52 -4.60 -7.88
C CYS A 48 4.80 -4.28 -6.41
N TYR A 49 3.76 -4.02 -5.63
CA TYR A 49 3.91 -3.94 -4.17
C TYR A 49 4.06 -5.35 -3.60
N PHE A 50 5.09 -5.55 -2.78
CA PHE A 50 5.27 -6.73 -1.95
C PHE A 50 5.01 -6.36 -0.50
N THR A 51 4.18 -7.11 0.20
CA THR A 51 3.87 -6.86 1.61
C THR A 51 4.67 -7.79 2.52
N ASN A 52 5.50 -7.22 3.41
CA ASN A 52 6.39 -8.00 4.28
C ASN A 52 5.63 -8.93 5.25
N TRP A 53 4.44 -8.54 5.69
CA TRP A 53 3.60 -9.35 6.56
C TRP A 53 2.99 -10.57 5.86
N ALA A 54 3.01 -10.63 4.52
CA ALA A 54 2.50 -11.78 3.78
C ALA A 54 3.19 -13.09 4.18
N ARG A 55 4.46 -13.03 4.62
CA ARG A 55 5.22 -14.19 5.10
C ARG A 55 4.53 -14.93 6.25
N TYR A 56 3.75 -14.22 7.05
CA TYR A 56 3.07 -14.77 8.23
C TYR A 56 1.71 -15.37 7.92
N ARG A 57 1.22 -15.18 6.68
CA ARG A 57 0.01 -15.86 6.26
C ARG A 57 0.25 -17.36 6.31
N SER A 58 -0.69 -18.05 6.91
CA SER A 58 -0.77 -19.49 6.95
C SER A 58 -1.99 -19.92 6.14
N GLY A 59 -1.90 -21.01 5.39
CA GLY A 59 -3.05 -21.52 4.65
C GLY A 59 -2.65 -22.06 3.29
N LEU A 60 -3.37 -21.61 2.27
CA LEU A 60 -3.46 -22.26 0.96
C LEU A 60 -2.13 -22.32 0.22
N ILE A 61 -1.44 -21.19 0.17
CA ILE A 61 -0.27 -21.03 -0.70
C ILE A 61 0.95 -20.40 0.01
N ASN A 62 0.74 -19.52 1.01
CA ASN A 62 1.82 -19.06 1.88
C ASN A 62 1.98 -20.03 3.07
N GLN A 63 3.06 -20.83 3.03
CA GLN A 63 3.40 -21.83 4.05
C GLN A 63 4.40 -21.26 5.07
N GLY A 64 4.12 -20.07 5.63
CA GLY A 64 5.01 -19.39 6.58
C GLY A 64 6.32 -18.88 5.96
N LYS A 65 6.31 -18.65 4.64
CA LYS A 65 7.42 -18.15 3.84
C LYS A 65 6.94 -16.98 3.00
N ASP A 66 7.81 -16.01 2.77
CA ASP A 66 7.53 -15.03 1.72
C ASP A 66 7.75 -15.63 0.32
N MET A 67 7.22 -14.96 -0.69
CA MET A 67 7.27 -15.43 -2.07
C MET A 67 8.68 -15.44 -2.68
N PHE A 68 9.62 -14.67 -2.12
CA PHE A 68 11.00 -14.75 -2.54
C PHE A 68 11.67 -16.02 -2.00
N GLU A 69 11.37 -16.40 -0.75
CA GLU A 69 11.80 -17.66 -0.16
C GLU A 69 11.22 -18.89 -0.88
N LEU A 70 10.02 -18.77 -1.45
CA LEU A 70 9.41 -19.80 -2.29
C LEU A 70 10.07 -19.90 -3.68
N GLY A 71 10.84 -18.88 -4.09
CA GLY A 71 11.53 -18.84 -5.38
C GLY A 71 10.60 -18.67 -6.58
N VAL A 72 9.33 -18.34 -6.36
CA VAL A 72 8.27 -18.32 -7.40
C VAL A 72 8.24 -17.04 -8.24
N VAL A 73 8.85 -15.94 -7.76
CA VAL A 73 8.82 -14.65 -8.47
C VAL A 73 9.88 -14.62 -9.57
N ASP A 74 9.47 -14.54 -10.84
CA ASP A 74 10.37 -14.42 -11.98
C ASP A 74 10.93 -13.00 -12.16
N GLY A 75 12.09 -12.88 -12.81
CA GLY A 75 12.79 -11.60 -13.03
C GLY A 75 12.07 -10.64 -13.98
N ASP A 76 11.13 -11.13 -14.78
CA ASP A 76 10.41 -10.30 -15.77
C ASP A 76 8.96 -10.03 -15.36
N LEU A 77 8.55 -10.51 -14.19
CA LEU A 77 7.18 -10.30 -13.71
C LEU A 77 6.93 -8.83 -13.36
N CYS A 78 7.93 -8.13 -12.82
CA CYS A 78 7.81 -6.74 -12.39
C CYS A 78 9.04 -5.95 -12.87
N THR A 79 8.82 -4.71 -13.32
CA THR A 79 9.93 -3.79 -13.61
C THR A 79 10.37 -3.03 -12.36
N HIS A 80 9.42 -2.78 -11.46
CA HIS A 80 9.65 -2.13 -10.17
C HIS A 80 9.03 -2.95 -9.04
N PHE A 81 9.80 -3.23 -7.98
CA PHE A 81 9.28 -3.76 -6.72
C PHE A 81 9.18 -2.64 -5.69
N MET A 82 7.99 -2.46 -5.12
CA MET A 82 7.77 -1.60 -3.98
C MET A 82 7.73 -2.47 -2.73
N TYR A 83 8.78 -2.41 -1.92
CA TYR A 83 8.84 -3.18 -0.68
C TYR A 83 8.02 -2.45 0.40
N GLY A 84 6.84 -2.98 0.72
CA GLY A 84 5.90 -2.47 1.70
C GLY A 84 5.99 -3.21 3.03
N PHE A 85 6.19 -2.56 4.18
CA PHE A 85 6.60 -1.17 4.34
C PHE A 85 7.73 -1.09 5.36
N ALA A 86 8.62 -0.10 5.19
CA ALA A 86 9.45 0.41 6.27
C ALA A 86 8.66 1.42 7.12
N THR A 87 9.17 1.70 8.32
CA THR A 87 8.60 2.69 9.24
C THR A 87 9.55 3.85 9.47
N VAL A 88 9.08 4.88 10.17
CA VAL A 88 9.84 6.06 10.55
C VAL A 88 9.79 6.23 12.05
N GLN A 89 10.94 6.50 12.66
CA GLN A 89 11.04 6.77 14.10
C GLN A 89 11.78 8.09 14.31
N PHE A 90 11.49 8.77 15.42
CA PHE A 90 12.22 9.95 15.84
C PHE A 90 13.36 9.56 16.78
N GLU A 91 14.59 9.65 16.30
CA GLU A 91 15.82 9.30 17.04
C GLU A 91 16.84 10.43 16.89
N ASP A 92 17.60 10.72 17.95
CA ASP A 92 18.69 11.70 17.95
C ASP A 92 18.34 13.06 17.33
N GLY A 93 17.09 13.51 17.50
CA GLY A 93 16.60 14.79 17.00
C GLY A 93 16.19 14.79 15.52
N GLY A 94 16.05 13.62 14.87
CA GLY A 94 15.62 13.50 13.48
C GLY A 94 14.72 12.30 13.19
N TYR A 95 14.07 12.31 12.03
CA TYR A 95 13.25 11.19 11.57
C TYR A 95 14.10 10.23 10.73
N VAL A 96 14.20 8.98 11.18
CA VAL A 96 15.05 7.95 10.56
C VAL A 96 14.17 6.81 10.04
N LEU A 97 14.54 6.27 8.86
CA LEU A 97 13.90 5.08 8.31
C LEU A 97 14.38 3.85 9.08
N LYS A 98 13.46 2.96 9.41
CA LYS A 98 13.71 1.69 10.08
C LYS A 98 12.95 0.57 9.40
N SER A 99 13.47 -0.65 9.53
CA SER A 99 12.64 -1.82 9.29
C SER A 99 11.42 -1.79 10.20
N ASN A 100 10.25 -2.08 9.61
CA ASN A 100 9.02 -2.19 10.38
C ASN A 100 8.96 -3.53 11.11
N ASP A 101 9.45 -4.59 10.48
CA ASP A 101 9.56 -5.91 11.07
C ASP A 101 10.88 -6.57 10.65
N PRO A 102 11.94 -6.45 11.48
CA PRO A 102 13.25 -7.03 11.18
C PRO A 102 13.21 -8.52 10.89
N ASN A 103 12.25 -9.27 11.43
CA ASN A 103 12.15 -10.69 11.17
C ASN A 103 11.69 -10.96 9.72
N ALA A 104 10.82 -10.11 9.18
CA ALA A 104 10.36 -10.21 7.79
C ALA A 104 11.36 -9.58 6.82
N ASP A 105 11.93 -8.45 7.23
CA ASP A 105 12.65 -7.53 6.37
C ASP A 105 14.14 -7.86 6.21
N HIS A 106 14.78 -8.38 7.25
CA HIS A 106 16.22 -8.61 7.20
C HIS A 106 16.57 -9.89 6.43
N PRO A 107 17.77 -9.98 5.82
CA PRO A 107 18.16 -11.06 4.89
C PRO A 107 18.09 -12.50 5.43
N SER A 108 18.14 -12.71 6.75
CA SER A 108 17.93 -14.02 7.40
C SER A 108 16.73 -14.05 8.33
N GLY A 109 16.00 -12.94 8.42
CA GLY A 109 14.97 -12.72 9.41
C GLY A 109 15.51 -12.68 10.84
N HIS A 110 16.82 -12.43 10.99
CA HIS A 110 17.44 -12.19 12.28
C HIS A 110 17.59 -10.68 12.50
N GLU A 111 17.04 -10.17 13.60
CA GLU A 111 17.04 -8.74 13.92
C GLU A 111 18.45 -8.13 13.94
N ALA A 112 19.44 -8.86 14.44
CA ALA A 112 20.82 -8.38 14.51
C ALA A 112 21.52 -8.29 13.13
N GLN A 113 20.94 -8.87 12.07
CA GLN A 113 21.44 -8.72 10.71
C GLN A 113 20.93 -7.42 10.08
N ASP A 114 21.29 -6.29 10.70
CA ASP A 114 20.92 -4.94 10.27
C ASP A 114 21.86 -4.45 9.15
N GLY A 115 21.94 -5.20 8.06
CA GLY A 115 22.67 -4.86 6.83
C GLY A 115 22.67 -6.01 5.83
N LEU A 116 22.98 -5.71 4.57
CA LEU A 116 23.24 -6.74 3.56
C LEU A 116 24.49 -7.54 3.90
N CYS A 117 24.53 -8.79 3.44
CA CYS A 117 25.74 -9.59 3.54
C CYS A 117 26.90 -8.97 2.72
N PRO A 118 28.16 -9.18 3.15
CA PRO A 118 29.33 -8.77 2.37
C PRO A 118 29.23 -9.26 0.92
N GLU A 119 29.70 -8.46 -0.03
CA GLU A 119 29.55 -8.75 -1.45
C GLU A 119 30.18 -10.10 -1.84
N VAL A 120 31.30 -10.46 -1.23
CA VAL A 120 31.96 -11.75 -1.47
C VAL A 120 31.09 -12.95 -1.06
N CYS A 121 30.20 -12.77 -0.07
CA CYS A 121 29.27 -13.78 0.41
C CYS A 121 28.02 -13.93 -0.50
N ASN A 122 27.94 -13.14 -1.57
CA ASN A 122 26.92 -13.26 -2.59
C ASN A 122 27.34 -14.17 -3.75
N ASP A 123 28.63 -14.53 -3.86
CA ASP A 123 29.11 -15.51 -4.82
C ASP A 123 28.75 -16.93 -4.34
N PRO A 124 27.89 -17.67 -5.07
CA PRO A 124 27.54 -19.05 -4.71
C PRO A 124 28.75 -20.00 -4.74
N ASN A 125 29.86 -19.61 -5.38
CA ASN A 125 31.10 -20.37 -5.43
C ASN A 125 32.14 -19.91 -4.39
N PHE A 126 31.76 -19.03 -3.47
CA PHE A 126 32.66 -18.56 -2.42
C PHE A 126 33.18 -19.73 -1.58
N VAL A 127 34.51 -19.80 -1.43
CA VAL A 127 35.20 -20.75 -0.55
C VAL A 127 36.09 -19.95 0.39
N ALA A 128 35.84 -20.06 1.70
CA ALA A 128 36.64 -19.36 2.70
C ALA A 128 38.10 -19.88 2.69
N ASP A 129 39.07 -18.97 2.61
CA ASP A 129 40.48 -19.30 2.86
C ASP A 129 40.74 -19.30 4.37
N TRP A 130 40.70 -20.49 4.97
CA TRP A 130 40.94 -20.68 6.40
C TRP A 130 42.35 -20.30 6.85
N ASN A 131 43.30 -20.06 5.94
CA ASN A 131 44.64 -19.59 6.28
C ASN A 131 44.75 -18.06 6.33
N ASP A 132 43.77 -17.33 5.81
CA ASP A 132 43.71 -15.87 5.94
C ASP A 132 42.95 -15.52 7.23
N PRO A 133 43.62 -14.99 8.28
CA PRO A 133 42.95 -14.60 9.52
C PRO A 133 41.99 -13.42 9.35
N ASN A 134 42.12 -12.64 8.25
CA ASN A 134 41.25 -11.51 7.93
C ASN A 134 40.25 -11.81 6.82
N GLY A 135 40.28 -13.01 6.26
CA GLY A 135 39.40 -13.41 5.17
C GLY A 135 37.96 -13.57 5.66
N GLU A 136 37.02 -13.12 4.83
CA GLU A 136 35.60 -13.34 5.09
C GLU A 136 35.31 -14.84 5.23
N ARG A 137 34.39 -15.17 6.13
CA ARG A 137 33.97 -16.56 6.35
C ARG A 137 32.65 -16.89 5.68
N CYS A 138 31.81 -15.87 5.44
CA CYS A 138 30.47 -16.03 4.90
C CYS A 138 29.70 -17.15 5.62
N GLU A 139 29.73 -17.13 6.95
CA GLU A 139 28.96 -18.04 7.77
C GLU A 139 27.55 -17.51 7.97
N TRP A 140 26.66 -18.33 8.55
CA TRP A 140 25.30 -17.90 8.90
C TRP A 140 25.36 -16.58 9.71
N PRO A 141 24.54 -15.56 9.39
CA PRO A 141 23.42 -15.57 8.43
C PRO A 141 23.77 -15.36 6.95
N CYS A 142 25.04 -15.13 6.63
CA CYS A 142 25.54 -14.80 5.30
C CYS A 142 26.16 -15.97 4.52
N SER A 143 25.72 -17.21 4.79
CA SER A 143 26.10 -18.37 3.98
C SER A 143 25.82 -18.10 2.48
N PRO A 144 26.74 -18.45 1.57
CA PRO A 144 26.48 -18.40 0.12
C PRO A 144 25.27 -19.24 -0.31
N SER A 145 24.93 -20.27 0.47
CA SER A 145 23.79 -21.16 0.22
C SER A 145 22.49 -20.72 0.92
N ARG A 146 22.44 -19.52 1.49
CA ARG A 146 21.25 -19.04 2.21
C ARG A 146 20.09 -18.80 1.26
N THR A 147 18.88 -18.93 1.78
CA THR A 147 17.67 -18.47 1.09
C THR A 147 17.61 -16.96 1.15
N LEU A 148 17.45 -16.29 0.00
CA LEU A 148 17.22 -14.85 -0.05
C LEU A 148 15.77 -14.55 0.37
N ARG A 149 15.59 -13.55 1.22
CA ARG A 149 14.29 -13.07 1.71
C ARG A 149 14.33 -11.56 1.97
N GLY A 150 13.17 -10.98 2.26
CA GLY A 150 13.07 -9.58 2.72
C GLY A 150 13.76 -8.58 1.77
N TYR A 151 14.44 -7.59 2.34
CA TYR A 151 15.17 -6.56 1.59
C TYR A 151 16.22 -7.14 0.64
N GLU A 152 16.97 -8.14 1.09
CA GLU A 152 18.02 -8.75 0.25
C GLU A 152 17.45 -9.47 -0.97
N ALA A 153 16.32 -10.15 -0.82
CA ALA A 153 15.65 -10.75 -1.96
C ALA A 153 15.13 -9.70 -2.94
N ALA A 154 14.43 -8.68 -2.44
CA ALA A 154 13.84 -7.64 -3.27
C ALA A 154 14.90 -6.83 -4.03
N THR A 155 16.07 -6.61 -3.43
CA THR A 155 17.16 -5.86 -4.08
C THR A 155 18.13 -6.78 -4.82
N LEU A 156 18.98 -7.52 -4.11
CA LEU A 156 20.02 -8.35 -4.73
C LEU A 156 19.42 -9.57 -5.44
N GLY A 157 18.47 -10.25 -4.80
CA GLY A 157 17.87 -11.48 -5.35
C GLY A 157 17.18 -11.25 -6.68
N MET A 158 16.35 -10.22 -6.77
CA MET A 158 15.66 -9.88 -8.01
C MET A 158 16.62 -9.35 -9.07
N LYS A 159 17.60 -8.52 -8.73
CA LYS A 159 18.63 -8.05 -9.68
C LYS A 159 19.50 -9.18 -10.25
N ARG A 160 19.68 -10.30 -9.53
CA ARG A 160 20.33 -11.51 -10.07
C ARG A 160 19.48 -12.17 -11.17
N LYS A 161 18.16 -12.11 -11.06
CA LYS A 161 17.24 -12.64 -12.08
C LYS A 161 17.12 -11.70 -13.28
N ASN A 162 17.01 -10.40 -13.03
CA ASN A 162 16.98 -9.37 -14.07
C ASN A 162 17.68 -8.08 -13.55
N PRO A 163 18.88 -7.75 -14.06
CA PRO A 163 19.63 -6.55 -13.64
C PRO A 163 18.93 -5.21 -13.92
N GLY A 164 17.88 -5.20 -14.76
CA GLY A 164 17.10 -4.01 -15.09
C GLY A 164 16.07 -3.60 -14.03
N ILE A 165 15.72 -4.51 -13.11
CA ILE A 165 14.72 -4.27 -12.07
C ILE A 165 15.11 -3.09 -11.17
N LYS A 166 14.09 -2.32 -10.77
CA LYS A 166 14.20 -1.29 -9.73
C LYS A 166 13.52 -1.77 -8.46
N ALA A 167 14.24 -1.77 -7.34
CA ALA A 167 13.66 -2.04 -6.04
C ALA A 167 13.57 -0.74 -5.25
N LEU A 168 12.39 -0.37 -4.78
CA LEU A 168 12.17 0.81 -3.96
C LEU A 168 11.65 0.38 -2.60
N ILE A 169 12.02 1.13 -1.56
CA ILE A 169 11.40 0.99 -0.24
C ILE A 169 10.20 1.92 -0.17
N SER A 170 9.04 1.38 0.21
CA SER A 170 7.85 2.18 0.46
C SER A 170 7.68 2.45 1.96
N VAL A 171 7.31 3.68 2.29
CA VAL A 171 7.06 4.13 3.67
C VAL A 171 5.72 4.84 3.72
N GLY A 172 4.93 4.49 4.74
CA GLY A 172 3.57 4.97 4.91
C GLY A 172 2.58 3.82 4.87
N GLY A 173 1.58 3.94 4.00
CA GLY A 173 0.44 3.02 3.91
C GLY A 173 -0.62 3.31 4.98
N TRP A 174 -1.79 2.69 4.82
CA TRP A 174 -2.97 2.93 5.65
C TRP A 174 -2.71 2.97 7.17
N ASN A 175 -2.12 1.92 7.74
CA ASN A 175 -1.92 1.83 9.20
C ASN A 175 -0.90 2.85 9.73
N PHE A 176 0.10 3.23 8.93
CA PHE A 176 1.05 4.25 9.34
C PHE A 176 0.37 5.60 9.49
N ASN A 177 -0.59 5.89 8.61
CA ASN A 177 -1.26 7.17 8.55
C ASN A 177 -2.55 7.22 9.38
N ASP A 178 -3.14 6.11 9.83
CA ASP A 178 -4.39 6.11 10.60
C ASP A 178 -4.16 6.37 12.10
N CYS A 179 -4.42 7.59 12.59
CA CYS A 179 -4.30 7.91 14.02
C CYS A 179 -5.25 7.12 14.95
N ASN A 180 -6.26 6.42 14.42
CA ASN A 180 -7.12 5.56 15.23
C ASN A 180 -6.57 4.13 15.32
N ALA A 181 -5.64 3.77 14.44
CA ALA A 181 -4.93 2.51 14.52
C ALA A 181 -3.95 2.55 15.70
N ASN A 182 -3.82 1.41 16.38
CA ASN A 182 -2.85 1.19 17.44
C ASN A 182 -2.30 -0.22 17.28
N ALA A 183 -1.63 -0.47 16.16
CA ALA A 183 -1.15 -1.78 15.78
C ALA A 183 0.32 -1.71 15.38
N PHE A 184 1.13 -2.63 15.91
CA PHE A 184 2.51 -2.86 15.48
C PHE A 184 3.43 -1.61 15.52
N GLY A 185 3.21 -0.70 16.48
CA GLY A 185 3.99 0.53 16.59
C GLY A 185 3.65 1.58 15.52
N GLN A 186 2.57 1.37 14.77
CA GLN A 186 2.02 2.31 13.79
C GLN A 186 0.67 2.87 14.26
N GLY A 187 0.18 3.85 13.50
CA GLY A 187 -1.09 4.52 13.71
C GLY A 187 -0.91 5.79 14.51
N ALA A 188 -1.50 5.90 15.70
CA ALA A 188 -1.38 7.09 16.55
C ALA A 188 0.08 7.56 16.80
N ALA A 189 1.05 6.63 16.77
CA ALA A 189 2.47 6.92 16.94
C ALA A 189 3.17 7.46 15.67
N THR A 190 2.61 7.22 14.49
CA THR A 190 3.26 7.51 13.20
C THR A 190 2.46 8.45 12.30
N CYS A 191 1.15 8.59 12.51
CA CYS A 191 0.23 9.26 11.62
C CYS A 191 0.51 10.75 11.37
N GLU A 192 1.20 11.42 12.31
CA GLU A 192 1.58 12.83 12.18
C GLU A 192 2.95 13.02 11.53
N ILE A 193 3.78 11.97 11.42
CA ILE A 193 5.19 12.07 11.06
C ILE A 193 5.39 12.74 9.69
N PHE A 194 4.60 12.38 8.68
CA PHE A 194 4.73 13.02 7.37
C PHE A 194 4.37 14.51 7.40
N SER A 195 3.31 14.89 8.13
CA SER A 195 2.95 16.30 8.31
C SER A 195 4.06 17.07 9.04
N GLU A 196 4.65 16.48 10.09
CA GLU A 196 5.74 17.10 10.85
C GLU A 196 7.03 17.27 10.04
N ILE A 197 7.40 16.27 9.24
CA ILE A 197 8.56 16.33 8.34
C ILE A 197 8.30 17.38 7.26
N ALA A 198 7.15 17.32 6.59
CA ALA A 198 6.82 18.20 5.48
C ALA A 198 6.71 19.66 5.93
N ALA A 199 6.29 19.93 7.17
CA ALA A 199 6.13 21.27 7.74
C ALA A 199 7.44 22.06 7.93
N ASP A 200 8.60 21.39 7.90
CA ASP A 200 9.91 22.01 8.14
C ASP A 200 10.94 21.57 7.08
N GLU A 201 11.58 22.54 6.42
CA GLU A 201 12.57 22.26 5.38
C GLU A 201 13.83 21.54 5.91
N ALA A 202 14.30 21.90 7.11
CA ALA A 202 15.47 21.25 7.71
C ALA A 202 15.15 19.80 8.07
N LYS A 203 13.97 19.54 8.65
CA LYS A 203 13.50 18.16 8.91
C LYS A 203 13.37 17.36 7.62
N THR A 204 12.81 17.96 6.56
CA THR A 204 12.69 17.31 5.26
C THR A 204 14.07 16.95 4.66
N ARG A 205 15.04 17.87 4.68
CA ARG A 205 16.39 17.59 4.15
C ARG A 205 17.12 16.53 4.99
N GLN A 206 16.96 16.55 6.31
CA GLN A 206 17.49 15.50 7.18
C GLN A 206 16.85 14.14 6.87
N PHE A 207 15.53 14.12 6.70
CA PHE A 207 14.80 12.91 6.30
C PHE A 207 15.27 12.38 4.94
N ALA A 208 15.50 13.26 3.96
CA ALA A 208 16.07 12.90 2.66
C ALA A 208 17.44 12.21 2.80
N ALA A 209 18.33 12.76 3.65
CA ALA A 209 19.64 12.16 3.93
C ALA A 209 19.51 10.78 4.59
N ASN A 210 18.54 10.60 5.49
CA ASN A 210 18.26 9.32 6.13
C ASN A 210 17.67 8.29 5.14
N ILE A 211 16.80 8.71 4.22
CA ILE A 211 16.32 7.87 3.12
C ILE A 211 17.49 7.42 2.25
N ILE A 212 18.36 8.34 1.84
CA ILE A 212 19.56 8.01 1.06
C ILE A 212 20.38 6.95 1.79
N SER A 213 20.71 7.17 3.06
CA SER A 213 21.49 6.24 3.87
C SER A 213 20.84 4.85 3.91
N PHE A 214 19.54 4.78 4.17
CA PHE A 214 18.79 3.53 4.21
C PHE A 214 18.79 2.81 2.86
N CYS A 215 18.47 3.53 1.77
CA CYS A 215 18.42 2.94 0.43
C CYS A 215 19.79 2.42 0.01
N ARG A 216 20.88 3.15 0.27
CA ARG A 216 22.24 2.69 -0.04
C ARG A 216 22.67 1.50 0.82
N LYS A 217 22.34 1.51 2.12
CA LYS A 217 22.60 0.38 3.04
C LYS A 217 21.98 -0.92 2.55
N TRP A 218 20.77 -0.86 2.02
CA TRP A 218 19.98 -2.03 1.62
C TRP A 218 19.92 -2.27 0.10
N SER A 219 20.66 -1.48 -0.69
CA SER A 219 20.72 -1.54 -2.16
C SER A 219 19.39 -1.27 -2.89
N PHE A 220 18.52 -0.44 -2.31
CA PHE A 220 17.34 0.08 -2.98
C PHE A 220 17.72 1.17 -4.00
N ASP A 221 16.98 1.20 -5.11
CA ASP A 221 17.09 2.14 -6.22
C ASP A 221 16.22 3.38 -6.04
N GLY A 222 15.35 3.42 -5.02
CA GLY A 222 14.47 4.55 -4.79
C GLY A 222 13.64 4.46 -3.53
N PHE A 223 12.81 5.47 -3.37
CA PHE A 223 11.90 5.68 -2.25
C PHE A 223 10.49 5.94 -2.79
N ASP A 224 9.53 5.25 -2.22
CA ASP A 224 8.12 5.39 -2.52
C ASP A 224 7.38 5.95 -1.29
N LEU A 225 6.63 7.03 -1.50
CA LEU A 225 5.96 7.78 -0.45
C LEU A 225 4.46 7.53 -0.45
N ASP A 226 3.98 6.76 0.52
CA ASP A 226 2.57 6.38 0.65
C ASP A 226 1.92 7.13 1.83
N TRP A 227 1.84 8.46 1.69
CA TRP A 227 1.11 9.29 2.65
C TRP A 227 -0.39 9.27 2.32
N GLU A 228 -1.16 8.59 3.17
CA GLU A 228 -2.61 8.44 3.02
C GLU A 228 -3.38 9.24 4.07
N TYR A 229 -3.88 10.45 3.85
CA TYR A 229 -3.60 11.34 2.72
C TYR A 229 -3.36 12.75 3.25
N PRO A 230 -2.41 13.54 2.71
CA PRO A 230 -2.16 14.91 3.14
C PRO A 230 -3.44 15.71 3.40
N VAL A 231 -3.44 16.59 4.41
CA VAL A 231 -4.58 17.45 4.79
C VAL A 231 -5.74 16.73 5.50
N VAL A 232 -5.93 15.42 5.34
CA VAL A 232 -7.12 14.70 5.86
C VAL A 232 -7.22 14.74 7.39
N ALA A 233 -8.40 15.11 7.89
CA ALA A 233 -8.72 15.18 9.31
C ALA A 233 -8.84 13.79 9.96
N GLY A 234 -8.31 13.63 11.18
CA GLY A 234 -8.47 12.43 12.00
C GLY A 234 -7.72 11.19 11.52
N HIS A 235 -7.37 11.13 10.23
CA HIS A 235 -6.44 10.16 9.70
C HIS A 235 -5.03 10.58 10.10
N ASN A 236 -4.52 11.72 9.61
CA ASN A 236 -3.13 12.13 9.89
C ASN A 236 -2.96 13.03 11.12
N LYS A 237 -3.95 13.09 12.02
CA LYS A 237 -3.86 13.93 13.21
C LYS A 237 -4.64 13.37 14.38
N ASN A 238 -3.99 13.21 15.52
CA ASN A 238 -4.59 12.72 16.76
C ASN A 238 -5.69 13.67 17.27
N GLY A 239 -5.57 14.96 16.94
CA GLY A 239 -6.56 15.98 17.28
C GLY A 239 -7.82 16.02 16.39
N GLY A 240 -7.98 15.10 15.43
CA GLY A 240 -9.20 15.01 14.62
C GLY A 240 -9.42 16.17 13.64
N SER A 241 -8.45 17.06 13.47
CA SER A 241 -8.55 18.25 12.62
C SER A 241 -7.66 18.13 11.39
N ALA A 242 -8.13 18.66 10.25
CA ALA A 242 -7.33 18.75 9.03
C ALA A 242 -6.10 19.65 9.24
N THR A 243 -5.06 19.43 8.43
CA THR A 243 -3.88 20.31 8.34
C THR A 243 -3.77 20.84 6.90
N PRO A 244 -4.49 21.93 6.53
CA PRO A 244 -4.51 22.46 5.16
C PRO A 244 -3.13 22.83 4.59
N GLN A 245 -2.17 23.13 5.47
CA GLN A 245 -0.79 23.44 5.08
C GLN A 245 -0.09 22.25 4.41
N ASP A 246 -0.54 21.02 4.67
CA ASP A 246 0.03 19.81 4.07
C ASP A 246 -0.05 19.84 2.55
N PHE A 247 -1.05 20.50 1.94
CA PHE A 247 -1.17 20.64 0.49
C PHE A 247 0.09 21.25 -0.13
N THR A 248 0.56 22.39 0.40
CA THR A 248 1.77 23.07 -0.07
C THR A 248 3.03 22.41 0.47
N ASN A 249 3.01 21.94 1.72
CA ASN A 249 4.16 21.30 2.35
C ASN A 249 4.54 19.99 1.65
N TYR A 250 3.57 19.25 1.13
CA TYR A 250 3.81 18.02 0.39
C TYR A 250 4.63 18.28 -0.88
N ILE A 251 4.30 19.33 -1.66
CA ILE A 251 5.08 19.72 -2.84
C ILE A 251 6.49 20.16 -2.46
N ARG A 252 6.64 20.92 -1.35
CA ARG A 252 7.96 21.26 -0.81
C ARG A 252 8.73 20.00 -0.43
N MET A 253 8.10 19.03 0.22
CA MET A 253 8.72 17.78 0.60
C MET A 253 9.26 17.03 -0.62
N LEU A 254 8.41 16.81 -1.64
CA LEU A 254 8.80 16.13 -2.88
C LEU A 254 9.96 16.83 -3.60
N ARG A 255 9.93 18.17 -3.69
CA ARG A 255 11.04 18.96 -4.26
C ARG A 255 12.35 18.72 -3.51
N LEU A 256 12.32 18.84 -2.19
CA LEU A 256 13.51 18.73 -1.34
C LEU A 256 14.09 17.30 -1.35
N LEU A 257 13.24 16.28 -1.33
CA LEU A 257 13.67 14.88 -1.52
C LEU A 257 14.39 14.71 -2.86
N LYS A 258 13.78 15.17 -3.96
CA LYS A 258 14.36 15.06 -5.31
C LYS A 258 15.68 15.83 -5.44
N GLU A 259 15.78 17.03 -4.85
CA GLU A 259 17.01 17.83 -4.80
C GLU A 259 18.15 17.07 -4.11
N GLU A 260 17.91 16.50 -2.92
CA GLU A 260 18.96 15.77 -2.20
C GLU A 260 19.33 14.45 -2.90
N PHE A 261 18.39 13.76 -3.53
CA PHE A 261 18.68 12.55 -4.31
C PHE A 261 19.57 12.85 -5.52
N LEU A 262 19.30 13.94 -6.24
CA LEU A 262 20.12 14.38 -7.38
C LEU A 262 21.50 14.90 -6.94
N LYS A 263 21.59 15.47 -5.74
CA LYS A 263 22.84 15.97 -5.15
C LYS A 263 23.75 14.84 -4.66
N GLU A 264 23.19 13.76 -4.14
CA GLU A 264 23.98 12.58 -3.72
C GLU A 264 24.60 11.86 -4.91
N SER A 265 23.84 11.69 -6.00
CA SER A 265 24.35 11.02 -7.20
C SER A 265 23.64 11.52 -8.46
N THR A 266 24.41 12.08 -9.40
CA THR A 266 23.89 12.50 -10.70
C THR A 266 23.85 11.37 -11.72
N SER A 267 24.68 10.33 -11.55
CA SER A 267 24.75 9.17 -12.45
C SER A 267 23.77 8.06 -12.07
N ASN A 268 23.41 7.96 -10.79
CA ASN A 268 22.46 6.98 -10.28
C ASN A 268 21.60 7.57 -9.14
N PRO A 269 20.85 8.66 -9.40
CA PRO A 269 19.96 9.24 -8.41
C PRO A 269 18.90 8.22 -7.98
N LEU A 270 18.50 8.26 -6.72
CA LEU A 270 17.35 7.49 -6.25
C LEU A 270 16.08 7.93 -6.99
N LEU A 271 15.24 6.95 -7.34
CA LEU A 271 13.88 7.20 -7.81
C LEU A 271 13.02 7.72 -6.66
N LEU A 272 12.09 8.61 -6.98
CA LEU A 272 11.08 9.12 -6.05
C LEU A 272 9.69 8.89 -6.64
N THR A 273 8.90 8.04 -5.98
CA THR A 273 7.51 7.72 -6.39
C THR A 273 6.55 7.96 -5.23
N ALA A 274 5.25 7.91 -5.51
CA ALA A 274 4.22 7.97 -4.48
C ALA A 274 2.97 7.21 -4.91
N ALA A 275 2.33 6.46 -4.00
CA ALA A 275 0.95 6.06 -4.15
C ALA A 275 0.00 7.18 -3.71
N VAL A 276 -1.09 7.37 -4.47
CA VAL A 276 -2.00 8.49 -4.29
C VAL A 276 -3.46 8.05 -4.32
N GLY A 277 -4.26 8.63 -3.43
CA GLY A 277 -5.70 8.42 -3.39
C GLY A 277 -6.39 9.06 -4.60
N VAL A 278 -7.41 8.40 -5.14
CA VAL A 278 -8.04 8.83 -6.39
C VAL A 278 -9.46 9.36 -6.25
N GLY A 279 -10.09 9.17 -5.09
CA GLY A 279 -11.43 9.71 -4.82
C GLY A 279 -11.42 11.23 -4.94
N LYS A 280 -12.49 11.82 -5.51
CA LYS A 280 -12.55 13.25 -5.85
C LYS A 280 -12.19 14.16 -4.68
N SER A 281 -12.80 13.92 -3.52
CA SER A 281 -12.56 14.73 -2.33
C SER A 281 -11.09 14.68 -1.88
N THR A 282 -10.47 13.49 -1.90
CA THR A 282 -9.05 13.33 -1.56
C THR A 282 -8.17 14.04 -2.58
N ALA A 283 -8.39 13.81 -3.89
CA ALA A 283 -7.56 14.37 -4.93
C ALA A 283 -7.58 15.91 -4.94
N GLU A 284 -8.77 16.51 -4.79
CA GLU A 284 -8.95 17.98 -4.74
C GLU A 284 -8.37 18.62 -3.47
N THR A 285 -8.35 17.87 -2.36
CA THR A 285 -7.93 18.41 -1.05
C THR A 285 -6.44 18.21 -0.78
N ALA A 286 -5.85 17.11 -1.25
CA ALA A 286 -4.51 16.69 -0.85
C ALA A 286 -3.42 17.02 -1.88
N TYR A 287 -3.76 17.18 -3.17
CA TYR A 287 -2.75 17.10 -4.24
C TYR A 287 -2.74 18.29 -5.20
N ASP A 288 -1.62 19.01 -5.26
CA ASP A 288 -1.24 19.82 -6.42
C ASP A 288 -0.61 18.91 -7.48
N ILE A 289 -1.47 18.34 -8.34
CA ILE A 289 -1.09 17.32 -9.34
C ILE A 289 0.02 17.81 -10.30
N PRO A 290 -0.03 19.02 -10.88
CA PRO A 290 1.09 19.57 -11.63
C PRO A 290 2.36 19.76 -10.81
N GLY A 291 2.25 20.21 -9.56
CA GLY A 291 3.38 20.37 -8.64
C GLY A 291 4.07 19.05 -8.34
N MET A 292 3.30 17.99 -8.07
CA MET A 292 3.81 16.64 -7.82
C MET A 292 4.52 16.07 -9.06
N SER A 293 3.93 16.27 -10.23
CA SER A 293 4.42 15.76 -11.51
C SER A 293 5.81 16.28 -11.90
N GLN A 294 6.27 17.39 -11.30
CA GLN A 294 7.61 17.93 -11.53
C GLN A 294 8.70 17.10 -10.84
N TYR A 295 8.40 16.49 -9.69
CA TYR A 295 9.41 15.88 -8.82
C TYR A 295 9.35 14.36 -8.79
N LEU A 296 8.16 13.77 -8.96
CA LEU A 296 7.96 12.33 -8.96
C LEU A 296 8.40 11.71 -10.30
N ASP A 297 9.07 10.57 -10.24
CA ASP A 297 9.41 9.75 -11.40
C ASP A 297 8.19 8.95 -11.87
N LEU A 298 7.40 8.41 -10.94
CA LEU A 298 6.11 7.75 -11.16
C LEU A 298 5.08 8.17 -10.11
N ILE A 299 3.81 8.17 -10.51
CA ILE A 299 2.65 8.43 -9.66
C ILE A 299 1.75 7.20 -9.76
N ASN A 300 1.67 6.47 -8.66
CA ASN A 300 0.94 5.21 -8.57
C ASN A 300 -0.50 5.48 -8.14
N LEU A 301 -1.44 5.50 -9.09
CA LEU A 301 -2.84 5.77 -8.78
C LEU A 301 -3.46 4.56 -8.07
N MET A 302 -3.93 4.72 -6.84
CA MET A 302 -4.63 3.66 -6.10
C MET A 302 -6.08 3.53 -6.58
N THR A 303 -6.26 3.08 -7.82
CA THR A 303 -7.57 2.91 -8.48
C THR A 303 -8.28 1.61 -8.05
N TYR A 304 -8.39 1.43 -6.75
CA TYR A 304 -9.06 0.35 -6.03
C TYR A 304 -9.56 0.89 -4.69
N ASP A 305 -10.21 0.07 -3.87
CA ASP A 305 -10.92 0.50 -2.66
C ASP A 305 -11.94 1.61 -2.93
N MET A 306 -12.59 1.58 -4.11
CA MET A 306 -13.65 2.52 -4.46
C MET A 306 -14.94 2.21 -3.72
N HIS A 307 -15.17 0.92 -3.44
CA HIS A 307 -16.28 0.44 -2.63
C HIS A 307 -15.80 -0.65 -1.65
N GLY A 308 -16.43 -0.71 -0.49
CA GLY A 308 -16.12 -1.70 0.55
C GLY A 308 -17.07 -1.61 1.73
N ALA A 309 -16.92 -2.52 2.69
CA ALA A 309 -17.89 -2.70 3.78
C ALA A 309 -17.97 -1.54 4.80
N TRP A 310 -17.17 -0.48 4.61
CA TRP A 310 -17.38 0.82 5.26
C TRP A 310 -18.63 1.54 4.73
N GLU A 311 -19.14 1.15 3.56
CA GLU A 311 -20.39 1.61 2.98
C GLU A 311 -21.58 0.74 3.40
N LYS A 312 -22.80 1.25 3.14
CA LYS A 312 -24.07 0.54 3.43
C LYS A 312 -24.70 -0.08 2.18
N ARG A 313 -23.91 -0.27 1.14
CA ARG A 313 -24.32 -0.80 -0.16
C ARG A 313 -23.22 -1.68 -0.73
N LEU A 314 -23.60 -2.63 -1.60
CA LEU A 314 -22.65 -3.39 -2.40
C LEU A 314 -22.02 -2.51 -3.47
N GLY A 315 -20.73 -2.73 -3.72
CA GLY A 315 -20.03 -2.09 -4.81
C GLY A 315 -18.77 -2.86 -5.19
N CYS A 316 -18.39 -2.75 -6.45
CA CYS A 316 -17.16 -3.33 -6.96
C CYS A 316 -15.93 -2.67 -6.33
N ASN A 317 -14.91 -3.44 -5.95
CA ASN A 317 -13.66 -2.89 -5.42
C ASN A 317 -13.05 -1.82 -6.36
N ALA A 318 -13.04 -2.10 -7.67
CA ALA A 318 -12.43 -1.23 -8.68
C ALA A 318 -13.23 -1.26 -10.00
N PRO A 319 -14.43 -0.68 -10.10
CA PRO A 319 -15.18 -0.66 -11.35
C PRO A 319 -14.45 0.18 -12.42
N LEU A 320 -14.31 -0.32 -13.65
CA LEU A 320 -13.68 0.45 -14.73
C LEU A 320 -14.52 1.69 -15.08
N TYR A 321 -15.84 1.53 -15.18
CA TYR A 321 -16.79 2.61 -15.46
C TYR A 321 -17.87 2.69 -14.40
N ALA A 322 -18.42 3.88 -14.22
CA ALA A 322 -19.60 4.14 -13.39
C ALA A 322 -20.86 4.24 -14.27
N THR A 323 -21.97 3.72 -13.76
CA THR A 323 -23.31 3.93 -14.33
C THR A 323 -23.91 5.27 -13.88
N GLU A 324 -25.06 5.64 -14.45
CA GLU A 324 -25.83 6.80 -13.97
C GLU A 324 -26.29 6.63 -12.52
N GLU A 325 -26.63 5.40 -12.12
CA GLU A 325 -27.00 5.08 -10.74
C GLU A 325 -25.81 5.27 -9.79
N ASP A 326 -24.64 4.74 -10.14
CA ASP A 326 -23.41 4.91 -9.34
C ASP A 326 -23.09 6.39 -9.17
N THR A 327 -23.21 7.15 -10.26
CA THR A 327 -22.99 8.60 -10.26
C THR A 327 -23.97 9.34 -9.35
N ALA A 328 -25.25 8.92 -9.33
CA ALA A 328 -26.25 9.50 -8.45
C ALA A 328 -25.99 9.17 -6.97
N LEU A 329 -25.50 7.96 -6.67
CA LEU A 329 -25.22 7.50 -5.31
C LEU A 329 -23.94 8.10 -4.72
N ALA A 330 -22.90 8.29 -5.53
CA ALA A 330 -21.62 8.85 -5.12
C ALA A 330 -21.50 10.36 -5.37
N GLU A 331 -22.48 10.98 -6.04
CA GLU A 331 -22.50 12.39 -6.48
C GLU A 331 -21.48 12.75 -7.57
N TYR A 332 -20.72 11.77 -8.06
CA TYR A 332 -19.80 11.83 -9.19
C TYR A 332 -19.51 10.41 -9.71
N PRO A 333 -19.00 10.23 -10.94
CA PRO A 333 -18.82 8.90 -11.53
C PRO A 333 -17.58 8.17 -10.98
N LEU A 334 -17.59 7.82 -9.69
CA LEU A 334 -16.51 7.11 -9.00
C LEU A 334 -16.18 5.80 -9.73
N SER A 335 -15.05 5.79 -10.43
CA SER A 335 -14.58 4.66 -11.23
C SER A 335 -13.10 4.84 -11.59
N VAL A 336 -12.46 3.75 -12.01
CA VAL A 336 -11.06 3.75 -12.47
C VAL A 336 -10.87 4.70 -13.65
N SER A 337 -11.78 4.67 -14.63
CA SER A 337 -11.67 5.54 -15.80
C SER A 337 -11.81 7.01 -15.45
N TRP A 338 -12.77 7.39 -14.60
CA TRP A 338 -12.91 8.77 -14.15
C TRP A 338 -11.67 9.23 -13.39
N ALA A 339 -11.14 8.40 -12.48
CA ALA A 339 -9.95 8.73 -11.70
C ALA A 339 -8.74 9.03 -12.59
N VAL A 340 -8.44 8.12 -13.53
CA VAL A 340 -7.34 8.31 -14.49
C VAL A 340 -7.55 9.56 -15.33
N ASP A 341 -8.75 9.72 -15.90
CA ASP A 341 -9.05 10.86 -16.77
C ASP A 341 -9.03 12.19 -16.00
N TYR A 342 -9.40 12.20 -14.71
CA TYR A 342 -9.28 13.36 -13.83
C TYR A 342 -7.83 13.78 -13.64
N TRP A 343 -6.94 12.85 -13.27
CA TRP A 343 -5.51 13.16 -13.08
C TRP A 343 -4.85 13.69 -14.35
N LEU A 344 -5.18 13.10 -15.51
CA LEU A 344 -4.74 13.59 -16.82
C LEU A 344 -5.25 15.02 -17.09
N GLN A 345 -6.53 15.30 -16.82
CA GLN A 345 -7.14 16.62 -17.00
C GLN A 345 -6.55 17.67 -16.06
N GLN A 346 -6.16 17.29 -14.84
CA GLN A 346 -5.46 18.17 -13.90
C GLN A 346 -3.98 18.40 -14.27
N GLY A 347 -3.47 17.78 -15.34
CA GLY A 347 -2.16 18.06 -15.88
C GLY A 347 -1.07 17.05 -15.52
N ALA A 348 -1.42 15.89 -14.95
CA ALA A 348 -0.46 14.80 -14.79
C ALA A 348 0.00 14.26 -16.15
N PRO A 349 1.31 14.12 -16.40
CA PRO A 349 1.80 13.46 -17.61
C PRO A 349 1.42 11.98 -17.63
N ALA A 350 0.74 11.52 -18.68
CA ALA A 350 0.39 10.11 -18.84
C ALA A 350 1.60 9.18 -18.70
N SER A 351 2.76 9.60 -19.21
CA SER A 351 4.04 8.88 -19.12
C SER A 351 4.61 8.71 -17.70
N LYS A 352 3.97 9.30 -16.67
CA LYS A 352 4.30 9.15 -15.25
C LYS A 352 3.20 8.46 -14.43
N LEU A 353 2.00 8.29 -14.98
CA LEU A 353 0.88 7.69 -14.28
C LEU A 353 0.89 6.17 -14.48
N THR A 354 0.70 5.41 -13.40
CA THR A 354 0.37 3.98 -13.49
C THR A 354 -1.05 3.73 -12.97
N ILE A 355 -1.77 2.82 -13.65
CA ILE A 355 -3.10 2.37 -13.21
C ILE A 355 -2.95 1.35 -12.08
N GLY A 356 -3.62 1.56 -10.94
CA GLY A 356 -3.66 0.60 -9.84
C GLY A 356 -4.62 -0.54 -10.14
N LEU A 357 -4.14 -1.77 -9.99
CA LEU A 357 -4.87 -3.00 -10.26
C LEU A 357 -4.83 -3.89 -9.01
N PRO A 358 -6.00 -4.18 -8.39
CA PRO A 358 -6.06 -4.98 -7.19
C PRO A 358 -5.99 -6.47 -7.54
N THR A 359 -5.20 -7.23 -6.80
CA THR A 359 -5.24 -8.72 -6.78
C THR A 359 -6.04 -9.20 -5.57
N TYR A 360 -7.13 -8.49 -5.25
CA TYR A 360 -8.01 -8.74 -4.12
C TYR A 360 -9.42 -8.21 -4.39
N GLY A 361 -10.37 -8.63 -3.55
CA GLY A 361 -11.75 -8.14 -3.56
C GLY A 361 -12.19 -7.58 -2.22
N ARG A 362 -13.23 -6.75 -2.28
CA ARG A 362 -13.97 -6.23 -1.11
C ARG A 362 -15.34 -6.90 -1.06
N GLY A 363 -15.81 -7.24 0.15
CA GLY A 363 -16.96 -8.13 0.28
C GLY A 363 -17.91 -7.88 1.46
N TRP A 364 -19.13 -8.37 1.30
CA TRP A 364 -20.24 -8.24 2.23
C TRP A 364 -20.96 -9.57 2.43
N VAL A 365 -21.74 -9.65 3.50
CA VAL A 365 -22.79 -10.67 3.66
C VAL A 365 -24.06 -10.20 2.93
N VAL A 366 -24.67 -11.09 2.15
CA VAL A 366 -25.81 -10.82 1.27
C VAL A 366 -26.91 -11.88 1.38
N GLN A 367 -28.07 -11.57 0.80
CA GLN A 367 -29.14 -12.53 0.58
C GLN A 367 -29.10 -13.04 -0.86
N ALA A 368 -29.85 -14.11 -1.15
CA ALA A 368 -29.96 -14.61 -2.52
C ALA A 368 -30.65 -13.55 -3.40
N GLY A 369 -30.08 -13.30 -4.58
CA GLY A 369 -30.62 -12.35 -5.56
C GLY A 369 -30.25 -10.88 -5.29
N THR A 370 -29.27 -10.61 -4.42
CA THR A 370 -28.71 -9.26 -4.24
C THR A 370 -27.84 -8.88 -5.43
N GLU A 371 -28.01 -7.66 -5.93
CA GLU A 371 -27.29 -7.08 -7.07
C GLU A 371 -26.36 -5.93 -6.63
N VAL A 372 -25.48 -5.46 -7.52
CA VAL A 372 -24.66 -4.26 -7.28
C VAL A 372 -25.55 -3.08 -6.87
N ASN A 373 -25.10 -2.23 -5.94
CA ASN A 373 -25.82 -1.10 -5.31
C ASN A 373 -26.93 -1.46 -4.31
N ASP A 374 -27.32 -2.72 -4.18
CA ASP A 374 -28.27 -3.11 -3.13
C ASP A 374 -27.71 -2.85 -1.73
N VAL A 375 -28.62 -2.74 -0.76
CA VAL A 375 -28.29 -2.47 0.64
C VAL A 375 -27.54 -3.66 1.25
N ALA A 376 -26.31 -3.40 1.72
CA ALA A 376 -25.49 -4.36 2.45
C ALA A 376 -24.55 -3.60 3.39
N ASN A 377 -24.47 -4.00 4.66
CA ASN A 377 -23.75 -3.25 5.70
C ASN A 377 -22.94 -4.14 6.65
N VAL A 378 -22.78 -5.41 6.30
CA VAL A 378 -22.02 -6.38 7.08
C VAL A 378 -20.88 -6.87 6.20
N ALA A 379 -19.64 -6.60 6.62
CA ALA A 379 -18.45 -7.13 5.96
C ALA A 379 -18.52 -8.67 5.92
N CYS A 380 -18.10 -9.29 4.81
CA CYS A 380 -17.93 -10.74 4.76
C CYS A 380 -16.89 -11.20 5.81
N ALA A 381 -16.83 -12.51 6.08
CA ALA A 381 -15.81 -13.07 6.97
C ALA A 381 -14.40 -12.72 6.49
N GLY A 382 -13.36 -12.93 7.29
CA GLY A 382 -11.97 -12.83 6.80
C GLY A 382 -11.56 -14.05 5.98
N GLY A 383 -10.65 -13.87 5.03
CA GLY A 383 -10.16 -14.98 4.22
C GLY A 383 -9.36 -15.95 5.08
N THR A 384 -9.27 -17.22 4.68
CA THR A 384 -8.54 -18.25 5.43
C THR A 384 -7.07 -17.90 5.63
N SER A 385 -6.46 -17.17 4.68
CA SER A 385 -5.07 -16.74 4.71
C SER A 385 -4.92 -15.25 5.04
N THR A 386 -5.83 -14.40 4.57
CA THR A 386 -5.76 -12.94 4.79
C THR A 386 -6.33 -12.49 6.12
N GLY A 387 -7.36 -13.16 6.64
CA GLY A 387 -7.94 -12.92 7.96
C GLY A 387 -8.70 -11.59 8.16
N GLU A 388 -8.69 -10.69 7.18
CA GLU A 388 -9.35 -9.37 7.27
C GLU A 388 -10.82 -9.44 6.82
N LYS A 389 -11.75 -9.02 7.69
CA LYS A 389 -13.18 -8.97 7.36
C LYS A 389 -13.42 -8.02 6.19
N GLY A 390 -14.28 -8.43 5.27
CA GLY A 390 -14.60 -7.62 4.09
C GLY A 390 -13.50 -7.59 3.04
N PHE A 391 -12.48 -8.44 3.16
CA PHE A 391 -11.34 -8.54 2.24
C PHE A 391 -11.07 -10.00 1.86
N ARG A 392 -10.72 -10.24 0.58
CA ARG A 392 -10.28 -11.54 0.07
C ARG A 392 -9.14 -11.36 -0.91
N ALA A 393 -8.06 -12.11 -0.77
CA ALA A 393 -7.05 -12.22 -1.84
C ALA A 393 -7.64 -12.88 -3.09
N TYR A 394 -7.07 -12.63 -4.26
CA TYR A 394 -7.51 -13.25 -5.50
C TYR A 394 -7.47 -14.79 -5.40
N TYR A 395 -6.40 -15.36 -4.85
CA TYR A 395 -6.30 -16.82 -4.66
C TYR A 395 -7.37 -17.39 -3.71
N GLU A 396 -7.85 -16.63 -2.73
CA GLU A 396 -8.94 -17.06 -1.83
C GLU A 396 -10.29 -17.04 -2.56
N ILE A 397 -10.47 -16.09 -3.48
CA ILE A 397 -11.65 -16.03 -4.35
C ILE A 397 -11.63 -17.21 -5.34
N GLN A 398 -10.47 -17.54 -5.91
CA GLN A 398 -10.34 -18.72 -6.77
C GLN A 398 -10.61 -20.01 -5.99
N GLU A 399 -10.10 -20.15 -4.77
CA GLU A 399 -10.43 -21.28 -3.90
C GLU A 399 -11.95 -21.37 -3.65
N MET A 400 -12.57 -20.25 -3.24
CA MET A 400 -14.02 -20.18 -3.00
C MET A 400 -14.83 -20.64 -4.22
N LEU A 401 -14.50 -20.12 -5.41
CA LEU A 401 -15.18 -20.48 -6.66
C LEU A 401 -14.98 -21.94 -7.05
N SER A 402 -13.82 -22.52 -6.74
CA SER A 402 -13.50 -23.92 -7.09
C SER A 402 -14.04 -24.94 -6.08
N SER A 403 -14.19 -24.56 -4.81
CA SER A 403 -14.54 -25.46 -3.71
C SER A 403 -16.04 -25.55 -3.42
N ASP A 404 -16.81 -24.51 -3.75
CA ASP A 404 -18.26 -24.49 -3.61
C ASP A 404 -18.95 -24.61 -5.00
N PRO A 405 -19.59 -25.75 -5.32
CA PRO A 405 -20.32 -25.93 -6.58
C PRO A 405 -21.51 -24.97 -6.77
N ALA A 406 -21.97 -24.32 -5.70
CA ALA A 406 -23.02 -23.32 -5.76
C ALA A 406 -22.47 -21.89 -5.95
N ALA A 407 -21.15 -21.71 -5.91
CA ALA A 407 -20.54 -20.42 -6.12
C ALA A 407 -20.77 -19.92 -7.56
N THR A 408 -21.01 -18.62 -7.69
CA THR A 408 -21.17 -17.97 -8.99
C THR A 408 -20.12 -16.89 -9.14
N ASN A 409 -19.53 -16.78 -10.33
CA ASN A 409 -18.75 -15.63 -10.76
C ASN A 409 -19.54 -14.89 -11.84
N THR A 410 -19.86 -13.63 -11.59
CA THR A 410 -20.68 -12.81 -12.49
C THR A 410 -19.91 -11.57 -12.92
N HIS A 411 -20.04 -11.21 -14.19
CA HIS A 411 -19.47 -10.00 -14.77
C HIS A 411 -20.55 -8.96 -15.02
N ASP A 412 -20.36 -7.77 -14.49
CA ASP A 412 -21.12 -6.58 -14.89
C ASP A 412 -20.48 -5.98 -16.14
N PRO A 413 -21.11 -6.10 -17.33
CA PRO A 413 -20.52 -5.64 -18.58
C PRO A 413 -20.51 -4.11 -18.72
N VAL A 414 -21.31 -3.38 -17.93
CA VAL A 414 -21.35 -1.92 -17.98
C VAL A 414 -20.22 -1.36 -17.13
N ARG A 415 -20.04 -1.89 -15.92
CA ARG A 415 -18.97 -1.48 -14.99
C ARG A 415 -17.61 -2.09 -15.33
N HIS A 416 -17.59 -3.17 -16.12
CA HIS A 416 -16.44 -4.06 -16.32
C HIS A 416 -15.81 -4.48 -14.98
N CYS A 417 -16.64 -5.12 -14.16
CA CYS A 417 -16.30 -5.62 -12.84
C CYS A 417 -16.76 -7.08 -12.72
N ALA A 418 -16.02 -7.88 -11.95
CA ALA A 418 -16.38 -9.24 -11.60
C ALA A 418 -16.80 -9.30 -10.13
N TYR A 419 -17.74 -10.17 -9.80
CA TYR A 419 -18.07 -10.49 -8.42
C TYR A 419 -18.37 -11.96 -8.21
N ALA A 420 -17.85 -12.51 -7.12
CA ALA A 420 -18.10 -13.86 -6.67
C ALA A 420 -19.20 -13.88 -5.60
N VAL A 421 -20.11 -14.84 -5.67
CA VAL A 421 -21.10 -15.11 -4.63
C VAL A 421 -21.02 -16.57 -4.19
N SER A 422 -20.82 -16.81 -2.89
CA SER A 422 -20.78 -18.16 -2.30
C SER A 422 -21.16 -18.07 -0.83
N GLY A 423 -21.92 -19.05 -0.32
CA GLY A 423 -22.24 -19.13 1.12
C GLY A 423 -22.96 -17.92 1.74
N GLY A 424 -23.61 -17.08 0.93
CA GLY A 424 -24.21 -15.82 1.39
C GLY A 424 -23.20 -14.66 1.53
N GLU A 425 -22.01 -14.80 0.97
CA GLU A 425 -21.02 -13.72 0.82
C GLU A 425 -20.98 -13.26 -0.64
N TRP A 426 -20.80 -11.96 -0.84
CA TRP A 426 -20.59 -11.31 -2.14
C TRP A 426 -19.26 -10.58 -2.11
N ILE A 427 -18.42 -10.79 -3.13
CA ILE A 427 -17.06 -10.24 -3.20
C ILE A 427 -16.84 -9.64 -4.58
N GLY A 428 -16.75 -8.31 -4.64
CA GLY A 428 -16.41 -7.57 -5.86
C GLY A 428 -14.90 -7.48 -6.02
N TYR A 429 -14.38 -7.94 -7.15
CA TYR A 429 -12.94 -8.13 -7.36
C TYR A 429 -12.56 -7.98 -8.84
N ASP A 430 -11.29 -8.20 -9.13
CA ASP A 430 -10.77 -8.27 -10.49
C ASP A 430 -10.34 -9.69 -10.86
N ASP A 431 -10.71 -10.10 -12.07
CA ASP A 431 -10.26 -11.35 -12.68
C ASP A 431 -9.57 -11.09 -14.02
N VAL A 432 -9.25 -12.16 -14.76
CA VAL A 432 -8.56 -12.08 -16.05
C VAL A 432 -9.29 -11.14 -17.03
N GLU A 433 -10.62 -11.18 -17.07
CA GLU A 433 -11.39 -10.38 -18.02
C GLU A 433 -11.35 -8.89 -17.67
N THR A 434 -11.58 -8.55 -16.40
CA THR A 434 -11.61 -7.16 -15.96
C THR A 434 -10.23 -6.51 -15.96
N ILE A 435 -9.17 -7.26 -15.60
CA ILE A 435 -7.78 -6.82 -15.73
C ILE A 435 -7.44 -6.53 -17.19
N CYS A 436 -7.83 -7.40 -18.12
CA CYS A 436 -7.61 -7.15 -19.55
C CYS A 436 -8.32 -5.89 -20.06
N ALA A 437 -9.56 -5.64 -19.63
CA ALA A 437 -10.28 -4.41 -19.96
C ALA A 437 -9.57 -3.16 -19.44
N LYS A 438 -9.08 -3.20 -18.19
CA LYS A 438 -8.34 -2.09 -17.57
C LYS A 438 -6.99 -1.83 -18.23
N LEU A 439 -6.25 -2.88 -18.60
CA LEU A 439 -4.98 -2.74 -19.32
C LEU A 439 -5.18 -2.14 -20.73
N ALA A 440 -6.24 -2.55 -21.43
CA ALA A 440 -6.63 -1.94 -22.70
C ALA A 440 -6.98 -0.45 -22.53
N PHE A 441 -7.74 -0.11 -21.48
CA PHE A 441 -8.05 1.27 -21.15
C PHE A 441 -6.78 2.10 -20.86
N ALA A 442 -5.89 1.61 -19.99
CA ALA A 442 -4.64 2.28 -19.65
C ALA A 442 -3.75 2.52 -20.88
N ARG A 443 -3.64 1.53 -21.79
CA ARG A 443 -2.96 1.72 -23.08
C ARG A 443 -3.63 2.79 -23.94
N SER A 444 -4.96 2.82 -23.98
CA SER A 444 -5.69 3.85 -24.75
C SER A 444 -5.41 5.28 -24.24
N ARG A 445 -4.96 5.42 -22.99
CA ARG A 445 -4.57 6.69 -22.36
C ARG A 445 -3.07 6.95 -22.38
N ASN A 446 -2.27 6.06 -22.98
CA ASN A 446 -0.81 6.13 -23.02
C ASN A 446 -0.20 6.26 -21.60
N LEU A 447 -0.78 5.57 -20.63
CA LEU A 447 -0.21 5.53 -19.27
C LEU A 447 1.17 4.86 -19.28
N ALA A 448 2.00 5.19 -18.28
CA ALA A 448 3.33 4.63 -18.11
C ALA A 448 3.29 3.10 -17.91
N GLY A 449 2.25 2.61 -17.25
CA GLY A 449 1.99 1.19 -17.08
C GLY A 449 1.00 0.88 -15.96
N SER A 450 1.22 -0.23 -15.26
CA SER A 450 0.38 -0.73 -14.16
C SER A 450 1.10 -0.71 -12.81
N MET A 451 0.31 -0.58 -11.76
CA MET A 451 0.70 -0.81 -10.39
C MET A 451 -0.19 -1.89 -9.79
N VAL A 452 0.40 -2.80 -9.02
CA VAL A 452 -0.26 -3.96 -8.44
C VAL A 452 -0.28 -3.85 -6.93
N TRP A 453 -1.48 -3.90 -6.35
CA TRP A 453 -1.67 -4.16 -4.93
C TRP A 453 -2.41 -5.50 -4.74
N ALA A 454 -1.76 -6.57 -4.31
CA ALA A 454 -0.33 -6.73 -4.09
C ALA A 454 0.17 -8.06 -4.68
N LEU A 455 1.48 -8.15 -4.90
CA LEU A 455 2.13 -9.29 -5.52
C LEU A 455 1.77 -10.62 -4.83
N ASP A 456 1.74 -10.61 -3.50
CA ASP A 456 1.46 -11.75 -2.62
C ASP A 456 -0.04 -12.13 -2.50
N LEU A 457 -0.93 -11.46 -3.23
CA LEU A 457 -2.37 -11.72 -3.24
C LEU A 457 -2.87 -12.37 -4.54
N ASP A 458 -2.06 -12.42 -5.58
CA ASP A 458 -2.34 -13.19 -6.81
C ASP A 458 -2.14 -14.70 -6.56
N ASP A 459 -2.65 -15.55 -7.45
CA ASP A 459 -2.44 -17.00 -7.38
C ASP A 459 -1.05 -17.38 -7.90
N PHE A 460 -0.05 -17.17 -7.04
CA PHE A 460 1.33 -17.52 -7.34
C PHE A 460 1.58 -19.04 -7.41
N SER A 461 0.61 -19.88 -7.00
CA SER A 461 0.67 -21.33 -7.25
C SER A 461 0.40 -21.68 -8.73
N GLN A 462 -0.31 -20.78 -9.44
CA GLN A 462 -0.61 -20.87 -10.86
C GLN A 462 0.24 -19.91 -11.70
N GLY A 463 1.37 -19.43 -11.17
CA GLY A 463 2.29 -18.57 -11.92
C GLY A 463 1.78 -17.15 -12.13
N PHE A 464 1.08 -16.58 -11.14
CA PHE A 464 0.66 -15.17 -11.14
C PHE A 464 -0.24 -14.81 -12.33
N PRO A 465 -1.44 -15.41 -12.45
CA PRO A 465 -2.30 -15.26 -13.62
C PRO A 465 -2.70 -13.80 -13.89
N LEU A 466 -2.96 -13.00 -12.86
CA LEU A 466 -3.32 -11.59 -13.06
C LEU A 466 -2.08 -10.74 -13.35
N ILE A 467 -1.02 -10.89 -12.56
CA ILE A 467 0.17 -10.03 -12.67
C ILE A 467 0.95 -10.33 -13.96
N SER A 468 0.89 -11.55 -14.49
CA SER A 468 1.45 -11.87 -15.81
C SER A 468 0.78 -11.06 -16.93
N LEU A 469 -0.53 -10.85 -16.85
CA LEU A 469 -1.25 -9.98 -17.80
C LEU A 469 -0.77 -8.54 -17.64
N MET A 470 -0.64 -8.06 -16.40
CA MET A 470 -0.17 -6.72 -16.08
C MET A 470 1.27 -6.48 -16.55
N SER A 471 2.18 -7.44 -16.36
CA SER A 471 3.56 -7.40 -16.86
C SER A 471 3.61 -7.22 -18.37
N SER A 472 2.79 -7.99 -19.10
CA SER A 472 2.69 -7.88 -20.55
C SER A 472 1.97 -6.61 -21.04
N GLY A 473 1.47 -5.77 -20.11
CA GLY A 473 0.54 -4.67 -20.37
C GLY A 473 -0.69 -5.12 -21.16
N GLY A 474 -1.17 -6.34 -20.91
CA GLY A 474 -2.34 -6.92 -21.56
C GLY A 474 -2.12 -7.40 -23.00
N THR A 475 -0.88 -7.48 -23.49
CA THR A 475 -0.60 -8.04 -24.83
C THR A 475 -0.86 -9.54 -24.91
N THR A 476 -0.90 -10.22 -23.77
CA THR A 476 -1.24 -11.65 -23.63
C THR A 476 -2.73 -11.89 -23.34
N CYS A 477 -3.54 -10.83 -23.27
CA CYS A 477 -4.99 -10.96 -23.15
C CYS A 477 -5.55 -11.66 -24.41
N GLY A 478 -5.95 -12.91 -24.26
CA GLY A 478 -6.62 -13.66 -25.32
C GLY A 478 -8.10 -13.27 -25.47
N PRO A 479 -8.76 -13.61 -26.59
CA PRO A 479 -10.21 -13.65 -26.63
C PRO A 479 -10.69 -14.69 -25.62
N THR A 480 -11.46 -14.26 -24.61
CA THR A 480 -11.94 -15.06 -23.48
C THR A 480 -12.46 -16.42 -23.94
N THR A 481 -11.66 -17.47 -23.74
CA THR A 481 -12.17 -18.84 -23.72
C THR A 481 -12.02 -19.31 -22.29
N SER A 482 -13.16 -19.39 -21.61
CA SER A 482 -13.34 -20.03 -20.31
C SER A 482 -12.43 -21.26 -20.20
N GLN A 483 -11.41 -21.20 -19.35
CA GLN A 483 -10.68 -22.39 -18.94
C GLN A 483 -11.56 -23.17 -17.96
N ALA A 484 -12.47 -23.96 -18.51
CA ALA A 484 -12.97 -25.14 -17.82
C ALA A 484 -11.94 -26.26 -18.02
N SER A 485 -11.06 -26.43 -17.04
CA SER A 485 -10.24 -27.64 -16.92
C SER A 485 -11.19 -28.84 -16.74
N THR A 486 -11.28 -29.70 -17.74
CA THR A 486 -11.83 -31.06 -17.57
C THR A 486 -10.85 -32.07 -18.14
N GLY A 487 -10.39 -32.95 -17.26
CA GLY A 487 -9.52 -34.05 -17.61
C GLY A 487 -10.25 -35.18 -18.36
N SER A 488 -9.53 -35.73 -19.34
CA SER A 488 -9.52 -37.14 -19.77
C SER A 488 -10.77 -37.73 -20.46
N THR A 489 -10.66 -38.04 -21.75
CA THR A 489 -10.47 -39.41 -22.30
C THR A 489 -10.71 -39.43 -23.82
N THR A 490 -9.78 -40.02 -24.56
CA THR A 490 -9.93 -40.37 -25.98
C THR A 490 -10.97 -41.47 -26.14
N PRO A 491 -11.85 -41.44 -27.17
CA PRO A 491 -11.63 -42.39 -28.26
C PRO A 491 -11.97 -41.89 -29.68
N SER A 492 -11.09 -42.27 -30.60
CA SER A 492 -11.30 -42.72 -31.99
C SER A 492 -12.39 -42.09 -32.88
N SER A 493 -11.89 -41.36 -33.90
CA SER A 493 -12.30 -41.32 -35.31
C SER A 493 -13.62 -41.97 -35.76
N SER A 494 -14.48 -41.15 -36.37
CA SER A 494 -15.24 -41.56 -37.58
C SER A 494 -15.54 -40.35 -38.45
N SER A 495 -15.01 -40.39 -39.68
CA SER A 495 -15.24 -39.45 -40.77
C SER A 495 -16.67 -39.50 -41.28
N THR A 496 -17.31 -38.35 -41.51
CA THR A 496 -18.37 -38.25 -42.53
C THR A 496 -18.40 -36.87 -43.17
N THR A 497 -18.51 -36.93 -44.48
CA THR A 497 -18.31 -35.93 -45.52
C THR A 497 -19.42 -34.87 -45.56
N THR A 498 -19.06 -33.59 -45.62
CA THR A 498 -20.00 -32.47 -45.84
C THR A 498 -20.18 -32.21 -47.33
N THR A 499 -21.42 -32.31 -47.81
CA THR A 499 -21.85 -31.85 -49.14
C THR A 499 -22.47 -30.45 -49.06
N THR A 500 -21.92 -29.51 -49.83
CA THR A 500 -22.48 -28.20 -50.15
C THR A 500 -23.66 -28.32 -51.13
N PRO A 501 -24.67 -27.45 -51.04
CA PRO A 501 -25.16 -26.79 -52.26
C PRO A 501 -25.30 -25.26 -52.14
N ALA A 502 -25.32 -24.64 -53.33
CA ALA A 502 -25.07 -23.24 -53.61
C ALA A 502 -26.27 -22.27 -53.51
N THR A 503 -25.91 -21.03 -53.17
CA THR A 503 -26.32 -19.69 -53.65
C THR A 503 -27.69 -19.46 -54.34
N SER A 504 -28.41 -18.42 -53.87
CA SER A 504 -29.15 -17.50 -54.75
C SER A 504 -29.19 -16.07 -54.18
N THR A 505 -29.12 -15.11 -55.09
CA THR A 505 -28.92 -13.66 -54.93
C THR A 505 -30.25 -12.90 -54.94
N ALA A 506 -30.43 -11.86 -54.10
CA ALA A 506 -31.30 -10.71 -54.38
C ALA A 506 -30.90 -9.46 -53.56
N ALA A 507 -30.98 -8.30 -54.22
CA ALA A 507 -30.38 -7.01 -53.88
C ALA A 507 -31.16 -6.15 -52.83
N PRO A 508 -30.54 -5.11 -52.23
CA PRO A 508 -31.18 -4.21 -51.28
C PRO A 508 -31.80 -2.96 -51.96
N THR A 509 -32.93 -2.51 -51.43
CA THR A 509 -33.67 -1.32 -51.89
C THR A 509 -33.34 -0.10 -51.03
N THR A 510 -33.07 1.02 -51.70
CA THR A 510 -32.77 2.37 -51.18
C THR A 510 -34.02 3.18 -50.81
N THR A 511 -33.96 4.00 -49.76
CA THR A 511 -34.82 5.19 -49.59
C THR A 511 -34.00 6.36 -49.02
N ALA A 512 -34.29 7.56 -49.55
CA ALA A 512 -33.46 8.77 -49.57
C ALA A 512 -33.60 9.71 -48.36
N ALA A 513 -32.63 10.61 -48.26
CA ALA A 513 -32.53 11.76 -47.35
C ALA A 513 -33.37 12.99 -47.80
N PRO A 514 -33.57 13.99 -46.91
CA PRO A 514 -33.83 15.37 -47.33
C PRO A 514 -32.74 16.36 -46.89
N THR A 515 -32.62 17.44 -47.66
CA THR A 515 -31.54 18.44 -47.67
C THR A 515 -31.99 19.79 -47.06
N SER A 516 -31.05 20.45 -46.36
CA SER A 516 -30.79 21.89 -46.09
C SER A 516 -31.88 22.98 -46.11
N THR A 517 -31.81 23.95 -45.18
CA THR A 517 -31.33 25.35 -45.38
C THR A 517 -31.51 26.22 -44.11
N ALA A 518 -30.45 26.94 -43.71
CA ALA A 518 -30.43 28.38 -43.30
C ALA A 518 -29.43 28.66 -42.15
N ALA A 519 -28.41 29.49 -42.45
CA ALA A 519 -27.67 30.27 -41.46
C ALA A 519 -28.48 31.53 -41.07
N PRO A 520 -28.24 32.13 -39.88
CA PRO A 520 -27.65 33.48 -39.94
C PRO A 520 -26.77 33.92 -38.73
N THR A 521 -25.83 34.82 -39.04
CA THR A 521 -25.30 36.00 -38.32
C THR A 521 -24.81 35.96 -36.86
N THR A 522 -23.57 36.43 -36.74
CA THR A 522 -22.92 37.07 -35.59
C THR A 522 -23.62 38.37 -35.14
N THR A 523 -23.87 38.52 -33.83
CA THR A 523 -24.10 39.82 -33.15
C THR A 523 -23.51 39.81 -31.74
N ALA A 524 -23.05 40.98 -31.32
CA ALA A 524 -22.15 41.31 -30.22
C ALA A 524 -22.63 41.02 -28.78
N ALA A 525 -21.65 41.08 -27.86
CA ALA A 525 -21.77 40.96 -26.41
C ALA A 525 -22.66 42.03 -25.75
N PRO A 526 -23.33 41.72 -24.62
CA PRO A 526 -23.85 42.74 -23.71
C PRO A 526 -22.97 42.87 -22.44
N THR A 527 -22.67 44.12 -22.10
CA THR A 527 -22.13 44.56 -20.81
C THR A 527 -23.24 44.96 -19.83
N THR A 528 -22.98 44.71 -18.53
CA THR A 528 -23.51 45.35 -17.30
C THR A 528 -24.88 44.93 -16.75
N ALA A 529 -24.91 44.38 -15.52
CA ALA A 529 -25.32 45.07 -14.29
C ALA A 529 -25.30 44.11 -13.08
N ALA A 530 -24.81 44.59 -11.94
CA ALA A 530 -24.80 43.89 -10.65
C ALA A 530 -26.19 43.84 -10.00
N PRO A 531 -26.55 42.80 -9.23
CA PRO A 531 -27.66 42.86 -8.30
C PRO A 531 -27.19 43.05 -6.84
N THR A 532 -27.72 44.09 -6.22
CA THR A 532 -27.73 44.37 -4.79
C THR A 532 -28.67 43.44 -4.01
N THR A 533 -28.13 42.85 -2.94
CA THR A 533 -28.66 42.53 -1.60
C THR A 533 -30.11 42.04 -1.40
N ALA A 534 -30.24 40.85 -0.78
CA ALA A 534 -31.24 40.57 0.25
C ALA A 534 -30.63 39.67 1.34
N ALA A 535 -30.75 40.07 2.61
CA ALA A 535 -30.24 39.37 3.79
C ALA A 535 -31.12 38.16 4.15
N PRO A 536 -30.56 37.03 4.64
CA PRO A 536 -31.36 35.94 5.18
C PRO A 536 -31.69 36.16 6.66
N THR A 537 -32.95 35.92 6.97
CA THR A 537 -33.64 35.99 8.25
C THR A 537 -33.15 34.95 9.23
N THR A 538 -32.99 35.36 10.49
CA THR A 538 -32.66 34.51 11.65
C THR A 538 -33.81 33.58 12.02
N THR A 539 -33.53 32.30 12.24
CA THR A 539 -34.41 31.36 12.96
C THR A 539 -33.65 30.82 14.16
N ALA A 540 -34.27 30.92 15.34
CA ALA A 540 -33.69 30.66 16.65
C ALA A 540 -33.44 29.17 16.92
N ALA A 541 -32.31 28.87 17.57
CA ALA A 541 -31.99 27.57 18.15
C ALA A 541 -32.57 27.43 19.57
N PRO A 542 -32.89 26.20 20.04
CA PRO A 542 -33.41 25.97 21.38
C PRO A 542 -32.28 25.97 22.43
N THR A 543 -32.56 26.63 23.54
CA THR A 543 -31.73 26.77 24.74
C THR A 543 -31.63 25.44 25.51
N THR A 544 -30.41 25.00 25.83
CA THR A 544 -30.14 24.02 26.90
C THR A 544 -29.07 24.61 27.83
N ALA A 545 -29.34 24.53 29.13
CA ALA A 545 -28.62 25.22 30.19
C ALA A 545 -27.20 24.68 30.45
N ALA A 546 -26.30 25.58 30.83
CA ALA A 546 -24.94 25.32 31.27
C ALA A 546 -24.89 24.73 32.70
N PRO A 547 -23.89 23.89 33.02
CA PRO A 547 -23.46 23.70 34.40
C PRO A 547 -22.30 24.64 34.78
N THR A 548 -22.39 25.10 36.01
CA THR A 548 -21.60 26.11 36.72
C THR A 548 -20.15 25.68 36.98
N THR A 549 -19.20 26.57 36.71
CA THR A 549 -17.82 26.50 37.18
C THR A 549 -17.72 26.96 38.63
N THR A 550 -17.15 26.12 39.50
CA THR A 550 -16.69 26.52 40.83
C THR A 550 -15.18 26.58 40.82
N ALA A 551 -14.63 27.77 41.01
CA ALA A 551 -13.21 28.00 41.21
C ALA A 551 -12.77 27.43 42.58
N THR A 552 -11.60 26.82 42.65
CA THR A 552 -10.90 26.66 43.94
C THR A 552 -9.41 26.95 43.79
N THR A 553 -9.00 27.83 44.68
CA THR A 553 -7.74 28.53 44.90
C THR A 553 -6.51 27.62 45.01
N GLN A 554 -5.43 27.97 44.29
CA GLN A 554 -4.07 27.49 44.57
C GLN A 554 -3.59 28.05 45.92
N THR A 555 -3.17 27.17 46.82
CA THR A 555 -2.32 27.55 47.96
C THR A 555 -1.01 26.79 47.85
N ALA A 556 0.09 27.54 47.71
CA ALA A 556 1.44 27.03 47.79
C ALA A 556 1.73 26.58 49.24
N ALA A 557 2.24 25.36 49.39
CA ALA A 557 2.85 24.89 50.63
C ALA A 557 4.30 24.50 50.35
N THR A 558 5.21 25.31 50.89
CA THR A 558 6.63 25.03 51.03
C THR A 558 6.81 23.95 52.09
N SER A 559 7.45 22.83 51.77
CA SER A 559 7.99 21.90 52.76
C SER A 559 9.44 21.55 52.42
N THR A 560 10.35 22.14 53.18
CA THR A 560 11.72 21.67 53.38
C THR A 560 11.67 20.35 54.16
N THR A 561 12.24 19.29 53.61
CA THR A 561 12.60 18.09 54.41
C THR A 561 13.86 17.45 53.84
N ALA A 562 14.68 16.94 54.77
CA ALA A 562 16.09 16.66 54.62
C ALA A 562 16.43 15.59 53.59
N ALA A 563 17.52 15.83 52.85
CA ALA A 563 18.16 14.89 51.95
C ALA A 563 18.57 13.61 52.71
N THR A 564 17.91 12.51 52.40
CA THR A 564 18.48 11.18 52.55
C THR A 564 18.97 10.77 51.16
N SER A 565 20.22 10.35 51.05
CA SER A 565 20.86 9.93 49.81
C SER A 565 20.20 8.66 49.28
N GLY A 566 19.12 8.81 48.54
CA GLY A 566 18.53 7.77 47.69
C GLY A 566 19.04 7.92 46.27
N THR A 567 19.45 6.83 45.63
CA THR A 567 19.71 6.78 44.18
C THR A 567 18.45 7.19 43.43
N ALA A 568 18.54 8.22 42.58
CA ALA A 568 17.43 8.63 41.72
C ALA A 568 17.00 7.46 40.84
N SER A 569 15.70 7.17 40.80
CA SER A 569 15.11 6.12 39.97
C SER A 569 14.17 6.75 38.95
N CYS A 570 14.06 6.12 37.78
CA CYS A 570 13.09 6.54 36.79
C CYS A 570 11.70 6.12 37.26
N ILE A 571 10.82 7.09 37.47
CA ILE A 571 9.45 6.88 37.96
C ILE A 571 8.45 7.45 36.98
N HIS A 572 7.25 6.89 36.95
CA HIS A 572 6.18 7.35 36.10
C HIS A 572 5.79 8.80 36.42
N ASN A 573 5.68 9.62 35.37
CA ASN A 573 5.30 11.02 35.47
C ASN A 573 3.79 11.15 35.57
N THR A 574 3.30 11.36 36.78
CA THR A 574 1.87 11.48 37.10
C THR A 574 1.33 12.91 36.91
N ASP A 575 2.12 13.86 36.39
CA ASP A 575 1.63 15.19 36.03
C ASP A 575 0.96 15.15 34.64
N CYS A 576 -0.37 15.16 34.64
CA CYS A 576 -1.19 15.09 33.44
C CYS A 576 -1.07 16.30 32.50
N SER A 577 -0.43 17.39 32.94
CA SER A 577 -0.14 18.52 32.06
C SER A 577 1.15 18.33 31.24
N ILE A 578 1.96 17.33 31.58
CA ILE A 578 3.27 17.06 30.97
C ILE A 578 3.29 15.66 30.33
N SER A 579 2.73 14.65 31.00
CA SER A 579 2.63 13.27 30.51
C SER A 579 1.18 12.91 30.22
N ALA A 580 0.89 12.55 28.98
CA ALA A 580 -0.42 12.01 28.59
C ALA A 580 -0.72 10.64 29.25
N TRP A 581 0.28 10.00 29.88
CA TRP A 581 0.16 8.67 30.52
C TRP A 581 -0.05 8.76 32.04
N CYS A 582 -0.10 9.97 32.59
CA CYS A 582 -0.17 10.26 34.02
C CYS A 582 -1.19 9.43 34.84
N GLY A 583 -2.30 9.00 34.23
CA GLY A 583 -3.37 8.24 34.87
C GLY A 583 -3.24 6.72 34.72
N GLN A 584 -2.20 6.22 34.05
CA GLN A 584 -2.01 4.80 33.72
C GLN A 584 -0.93 4.13 34.59
N SER A 585 -0.96 4.39 35.90
CA SER A 585 0.00 3.87 36.87
C SER A 585 0.12 2.34 36.87
N GLU A 586 -0.97 1.60 36.63
CA GLU A 586 -0.96 0.13 36.56
C GLU A 586 -0.07 -0.43 35.44
N VAL A 587 0.23 0.38 34.41
CA VAL A 587 1.04 -0.02 33.25
C VAL A 587 2.42 0.61 33.30
N TYR A 588 2.52 1.88 33.68
CA TYR A 588 3.75 2.65 33.50
C TYR A 588 4.62 2.78 34.75
N ASP A 589 4.13 2.46 35.95
CA ASP A 589 4.95 2.50 37.16
C ASP A 589 6.09 1.46 37.07
N GLU A 590 5.80 0.23 36.65
CA GLU A 590 6.81 -0.81 36.44
C GLU A 590 7.64 -0.57 35.16
N TRP A 591 7.03 -0.03 34.11
CA TRP A 591 7.76 0.28 32.87
C TRP A 591 8.83 1.35 33.09
N CYS A 592 8.50 2.44 33.80
CA CYS A 592 9.47 3.47 34.16
C CYS A 592 10.55 2.92 35.12
N ALA A 593 10.17 2.08 36.09
CA ALA A 593 11.11 1.49 37.04
C ALA A 593 12.17 0.56 36.40
N ARG A 594 11.94 0.06 35.18
CA ARG A 594 12.92 -0.73 34.41
C ARG A 594 14.02 0.11 33.75
N HIS A 595 13.85 1.43 33.70
CA HIS A 595 14.82 2.33 33.08
C HIS A 595 15.81 2.90 34.10
N SER A 596 17.07 3.03 33.67
CA SER A 596 18.11 3.63 34.51
C SER A 596 17.93 5.14 34.65
N ALA A 597 18.49 5.73 35.70
CA ALA A 597 18.46 7.18 35.92
C ALA A 597 19.10 7.99 34.78
N THR A 598 20.00 7.38 34.01
CA THR A 598 20.67 8.00 32.86
C THR A 598 19.92 7.83 31.54
N SER A 599 18.85 7.03 31.52
CA SER A 599 18.04 6.76 30.32
C SER A 599 16.55 6.76 30.66
N CYS A 600 16.12 7.75 31.46
CA CYS A 600 14.74 7.85 31.92
C CYS A 600 13.86 8.50 30.82
N PRO A 601 12.89 7.78 30.22
CA PRO A 601 12.16 8.26 29.06
C PRO A 601 11.19 9.41 29.41
N SER A 602 11.46 10.62 28.94
CA SER A 602 10.60 11.80 29.12
C SER A 602 9.67 11.99 27.90
N PRO A 603 8.42 12.47 28.05
CA PRO A 603 7.82 13.04 29.26
C PRO A 603 7.16 12.01 30.19
N HIS A 604 7.08 10.76 29.78
CA HIS A 604 6.29 9.72 30.45
C HIS A 604 6.87 9.26 31.79
N CYS A 605 8.18 9.33 31.95
CA CYS A 605 8.87 9.09 33.19
C CYS A 605 9.72 10.32 33.56
N VAL A 606 9.93 10.51 34.85
CA VAL A 606 10.77 11.56 35.43
C VAL A 606 11.70 10.95 36.47
N LEU A 607 12.81 11.62 36.74
CA LEU A 607 13.70 11.22 37.82
C LEU A 607 13.06 11.59 39.17
N GLY A 608 12.84 10.59 40.02
CA GLY A 608 12.29 10.78 41.35
C GLY A 608 12.80 9.76 42.36
N THR A 609 12.49 9.97 43.64
CA THR A 609 12.88 9.09 44.74
C THR A 609 11.68 8.24 45.17
N ALA A 610 11.74 6.92 45.02
CA ALA A 610 10.67 6.01 45.44
C ALA A 610 10.44 6.09 46.97
N ALA A 611 9.21 6.33 47.42
CA ALA A 611 8.84 6.32 48.84
C ALA A 611 8.40 4.92 49.28
N THR A 612 9.03 4.38 50.32
CA THR A 612 8.70 3.05 50.87
C THR A 612 7.35 3.07 51.59
N ALA A 613 6.32 2.43 51.01
CA ALA A 613 4.99 2.35 51.62
C ALA A 613 4.96 1.30 52.74
N THR A 614 4.70 1.74 53.97
CA THR A 614 4.39 0.87 55.12
C THR A 614 2.87 0.70 55.19
N THR A 615 2.35 -0.52 55.05
CA THR A 615 0.92 -0.83 55.11
C THR A 615 0.35 -0.58 56.52
N THR A 616 -0.63 0.32 56.63
CA THR A 616 -1.56 0.38 57.78
C THR A 616 -2.99 0.32 57.24
N ALA A 617 -3.76 -0.65 57.73
CA ALA A 617 -5.13 -0.94 57.29
C ALA A 617 -6.16 0.09 57.79
N ALA A 618 -7.19 0.34 56.97
CA ALA A 618 -8.40 1.08 57.32
C ALA A 618 -9.65 0.38 56.71
N PRO A 619 -10.86 0.61 57.27
CA PRO A 619 -11.83 -0.46 57.52
C PRO A 619 -12.87 -0.71 56.41
N THR A 620 -13.40 -1.93 56.46
CA THR A 620 -14.46 -2.54 55.65
C THR A 620 -15.82 -1.83 55.68
N THR A 621 -16.47 -1.77 54.52
CA THR A 621 -17.93 -1.86 54.38
C THR A 621 -18.29 -2.86 53.28
N ALA A 622 -19.23 -3.74 53.60
CA ALA A 622 -19.56 -4.96 52.88
C ALA A 622 -20.64 -4.77 51.81
N ALA A 623 -20.57 -5.56 50.74
CA ALA A 623 -21.69 -5.94 49.87
C ALA A 623 -21.42 -7.35 49.28
N PRO A 624 -22.47 -8.11 48.89
CA PRO A 624 -22.56 -9.53 49.21
C PRO A 624 -21.96 -10.49 48.18
N THR A 625 -21.62 -11.65 48.71
CA THR A 625 -21.04 -12.85 48.11
C THR A 625 -21.94 -13.55 47.08
N THR A 626 -21.32 -14.03 46.00
CA THR A 626 -21.69 -15.31 45.36
C THR A 626 -20.42 -16.09 45.05
N ALA A 627 -20.36 -17.33 45.54
CA ALA A 627 -19.18 -18.19 45.55
C ALA A 627 -19.16 -19.12 44.33
N ALA A 628 -17.97 -19.39 43.80
CA ALA A 628 -17.66 -20.60 43.04
C ALA A 628 -16.24 -21.08 43.40
N PRO A 629 -15.97 -22.41 43.39
CA PRO A 629 -15.01 -23.03 44.30
C PRO A 629 -13.58 -23.09 43.77
N THR A 630 -12.64 -22.93 44.69
CA THR A 630 -11.22 -23.27 44.53
C THR A 630 -11.04 -24.78 44.67
N THR A 631 -10.33 -25.41 43.73
CA THR A 631 -9.74 -26.74 43.96
C THR A 631 -8.22 -26.63 43.87
N THR A 632 -7.58 -26.91 45.00
CA THR A 632 -6.13 -27.08 45.12
C THR A 632 -5.82 -28.56 44.92
N ALA A 633 -4.91 -28.89 44.00
CA ALA A 633 -4.25 -30.19 43.99
C ALA A 633 -2.79 -30.01 43.60
N ALA A 634 -1.91 -30.26 44.58
CA ALA A 634 -0.48 -30.44 44.39
C ALA A 634 -0.21 -31.94 44.23
N THR A 635 0.51 -32.40 43.20
CA THR A 635 1.53 -33.46 43.36
C THR A 635 2.43 -33.69 42.12
N THR A 636 3.72 -33.86 42.45
CA THR A 636 4.79 -34.71 41.86
C THR A 636 5.41 -34.43 40.48
N THR A 637 6.70 -34.11 40.57
CA THR A 637 7.74 -34.07 39.54
C THR A 637 8.15 -35.47 39.07
N THR A 638 7.99 -35.71 37.77
CA THR A 638 8.82 -36.62 36.95
C THR A 638 9.32 -35.80 35.77
N GLY A 639 10.64 -35.77 35.55
CA GLY A 639 11.33 -34.78 34.73
C GLY A 639 11.00 -34.83 33.22
N GLY A 640 9.98 -34.09 32.82
CA GLY A 640 9.72 -33.64 31.44
C GLY A 640 9.61 -32.11 31.38
N CYS A 641 9.77 -31.50 30.19
CA CYS A 641 9.62 -30.05 30.02
C CYS A 641 8.22 -29.60 30.51
N VAL A 642 8.17 -28.65 31.45
CA VAL A 642 6.92 -28.08 31.98
C VAL A 642 6.68 -26.73 31.30
N ALA A 643 5.53 -26.56 30.66
CA ALA A 643 5.11 -25.26 30.12
C ALA A 643 4.73 -24.35 31.30
N THR A 644 5.42 -23.22 31.45
CA THR A 644 4.99 -22.16 32.38
C THR A 644 3.90 -21.33 31.70
N ALA A 645 2.74 -21.20 32.34
CA ALA A 645 1.59 -20.44 31.82
C ALA A 645 1.78 -18.91 31.87
N GLU A 646 3.01 -18.43 31.75
CA GLU A 646 3.35 -16.99 31.76
C GLU A 646 3.90 -16.58 30.39
N ALA A 647 3.03 -16.65 29.40
CA ALA A 647 3.11 -15.84 28.20
C ALA A 647 1.68 -15.61 27.74
N LYS A 648 1.12 -14.41 28.01
CA LYS A 648 -0.12 -13.99 27.35
C LYS A 648 0.18 -13.92 25.86
N ALA A 649 -0.42 -14.85 25.12
CA ALA A 649 -0.47 -14.86 23.66
C ALA A 649 -0.94 -13.49 23.14
N ALA A 650 0.02 -12.71 22.63
CA ALA A 650 -0.23 -11.56 21.75
C ALA A 650 0.40 -11.75 20.36
N ASN A 651 1.08 -12.88 20.11
CA ASN A 651 1.70 -13.19 18.82
C ASN A 651 1.33 -14.63 18.39
N PHE A 652 0.75 -14.76 17.18
CA PHE A 652 0.64 -16.00 16.39
C PHE A 652 -0.38 -17.11 16.76
N GLY A 653 -1.54 -16.81 17.34
CA GLY A 653 -2.72 -17.72 17.23
C GLY A 653 -2.55 -19.17 17.76
N ALA A 654 -1.51 -19.46 18.53
CA ALA A 654 -1.35 -20.75 19.19
C ALA A 654 -2.10 -20.75 20.53
N SER A 655 -2.99 -21.72 20.73
CA SER A 655 -3.59 -21.95 22.05
C SER A 655 -2.60 -22.67 22.96
N ASP A 656 -2.69 -22.44 24.27
CA ASP A 656 -1.88 -23.12 25.30
C ASP A 656 -1.87 -24.66 25.14
N ALA A 657 -2.92 -25.23 24.55
CA ALA A 657 -3.02 -26.65 24.27
C ALA A 657 -2.00 -27.12 23.21
N ARG A 658 -1.84 -26.37 22.11
CA ARG A 658 -0.95 -26.71 21.00
C ARG A 658 0.54 -26.57 21.39
N CYS A 659 0.86 -25.53 22.17
CA CYS A 659 2.20 -25.33 22.73
C CYS A 659 2.58 -26.46 23.70
N ARG A 660 1.67 -26.87 24.60
CA ARG A 660 1.90 -28.00 25.52
C ARG A 660 2.11 -29.33 24.80
N GLU A 661 1.34 -29.60 23.76
CA GLU A 661 1.46 -30.84 22.99
C GLU A 661 2.77 -30.92 22.19
N ALA A 662 3.23 -29.80 21.64
CA ALA A 662 4.53 -29.71 20.96
C ALA A 662 5.71 -29.87 21.93
N CYS A 663 5.70 -29.20 23.09
CA CYS A 663 6.78 -29.31 24.08
C CYS A 663 6.87 -30.73 24.69
N ALA A 664 5.78 -31.49 24.76
CA ALA A 664 5.77 -32.86 25.27
C ALA A 664 6.48 -33.88 24.36
N GLN A 665 6.71 -33.52 23.08
CA GLN A 665 7.30 -34.40 22.06
C GLN A 665 8.82 -34.17 21.90
N VAL A 666 9.40 -33.17 22.56
CA VAL A 666 10.81 -32.78 22.40
C VAL A 666 11.69 -33.39 23.51
N PRO A 667 12.79 -34.09 23.19
CA PRO A 667 13.74 -34.58 24.19
C PRO A 667 14.37 -33.44 25.00
N ALA A 668 14.56 -33.66 26.30
CA ALA A 668 15.23 -32.70 27.20
C ALA A 668 16.72 -32.60 26.81
N GLN A 669 17.05 -31.70 25.88
CA GLN A 669 18.38 -31.20 25.46
C GLN A 669 18.37 -30.58 24.04
N THR A 670 17.27 -30.67 23.30
CA THR A 670 17.09 -30.04 21.99
C THR A 670 16.33 -28.71 22.10
N TRP A 671 16.69 -27.73 21.25
CA TRP A 671 15.95 -26.48 21.11
C TRP A 671 14.45 -26.75 20.87
N PRO A 672 13.52 -26.09 21.59
CA PRO A 672 13.70 -24.89 22.41
C PRO A 672 13.97 -25.13 23.91
N CYS A 673 14.15 -26.37 24.39
CA CYS A 673 14.24 -26.64 25.84
C CYS A 673 15.63 -26.38 26.48
N GLY A 674 16.70 -26.09 25.71
CA GLY A 674 18.05 -25.84 26.27
C GLY A 674 18.57 -26.93 27.23
N GLN A 675 19.65 -26.67 27.98
CA GLN A 675 20.15 -27.59 29.02
C GLN A 675 19.25 -27.58 30.27
N GLY A 676 18.01 -28.08 30.13
CA GLY A 676 17.07 -28.26 31.23
C GLY A 676 16.31 -27.00 31.67
N GLY A 677 16.10 -26.04 30.76
CA GLY A 677 15.28 -24.84 30.99
C GLY A 677 13.82 -24.99 30.54
N PRO A 678 12.94 -24.02 30.88
CA PRO A 678 11.54 -24.04 30.44
C PRO A 678 11.43 -23.89 28.91
N CYS A 679 10.43 -24.56 28.32
CA CYS A 679 10.10 -24.48 26.89
C CYS A 679 9.50 -23.08 26.61
N ALA A 680 10.19 -22.24 25.82
CA ALA A 680 9.68 -20.94 25.41
C ALA A 680 8.81 -21.09 24.14
N CYS A 681 7.51 -20.82 24.29
CA CYS A 681 6.60 -20.39 23.23
C CYS A 681 6.49 -18.86 23.34
#